data_AF-A0A453E6M8-F1
#
_entry.id   AF-A0A453E6M8-F1
#
_cell.length_a   1.000
_cell.length_b   1.000
_cell.length_c   1.000
_cell.angle_alpha   90.00
_cell.angle_beta   90.00
_cell.angle_gamma   90.00
#
_symmetry.space_group_name_H-M   'P 1'
#
loop_
_entity.id
_entity.type
_entity.pdbx_description
1 polymer ?
#
loop_
_entity_poly.entity_id
_entity_poly.type
_entity_poly.pdbx_seq_one_letter_code
_entity_poly.pdbx_strand_id
1 'polypeptide(L)'
;MSMFLLQLLKDQYLQGGGISKGPGFPGENGTVTGRACPKGLYGTFCKECPLGTYKNVTGSSKSLCFPCPSAELPRRAVYTSVRGGAAETPCPYICVSDRYRMPHCYTALEELIYTFGGPWLFGLLLSGLLILLALVLSVARMKFAGTDELPGPAPTQQGSQIDHSFPFLESLNEVLETNRAEESHGHVHRMYFMGPNTFSEPWHLPHTPAEQITEIVYEDAFNRFVDEINTLAAYQWWEGSIYSILCILAYPLAWSWQQWRRRKKLQRLREFVRSEYDHSCLRSCRSRALYEGLKVTATPDLMLGYLDFFLGGDEKRPDLPPRLRQRFPMSLIFGGDGSYMAPFSLHSDSVLTSLMSQAVQPWIWHRLVAGLNAQLRLVRRGNLKATFLPVLNWLETHADPALGVNGVRVDLAWFQATALGYCQLGLVVYTVEGEPVTAELDGSPRIKIEQHSLVQDMLADAQLSRSRIKDVFMRKRITGGILDSTTLRTLIDRRDFLYPFSLILHNSKPVGHQDLVGLVISILLLADFSLVLLTFLQLYSYSMADVLLVLFVLPLAILSPFPAGINALFSHGPRRSAGLARVYALWNITSLVNVVVALICGFVHYKSSTKRHPSTQPWNLGTDESGWWLFPTGLMLLKCIQARLVDWHVGNLEIQDQAVYSKDPNIFWQS
;
A
#
# COMPACT_ATOMS: atom_id res chain seq x y z
N MET A 1 86.26 -20.06 34.90
CA MET A 1 86.94 -19.13 33.99
C MET A 1 86.00 -18.80 32.84
N SER A 2 85.11 -17.82 33.04
CA SER A 2 84.60 -16.92 32.00
C SER A 2 83.88 -15.78 32.73
N MET A 3 84.52 -14.62 32.74
CA MET A 3 83.98 -13.37 33.26
C MET A 3 82.72 -13.01 32.47
N PHE A 4 81.55 -13.10 33.10
CA PHE A 4 80.42 -12.27 32.67
C PHE A 4 80.48 -10.96 33.44
N LEU A 5 81.16 -9.99 32.83
CA LEU A 5 81.21 -8.60 33.25
C LEU A 5 79.81 -8.00 33.05
N LEU A 6 78.93 -8.11 34.06
CA LEU A 6 77.67 -7.37 34.06
C LEU A 6 77.99 -5.92 34.46
N GLN A 7 78.18 -5.07 33.47
CA GLN A 7 78.39 -3.64 33.64
C GLN A 7 77.12 -3.04 34.28
N LEU A 8 77.16 -2.80 35.59
CA LEU A 8 76.11 -2.10 36.33
C LEU A 8 76.12 -0.63 35.90
N LEU A 9 75.27 -0.28 34.93
CA LEU A 9 74.98 1.11 34.58
C LEU A 9 74.28 1.78 35.78
N LYS A 10 75.04 2.57 36.53
CA LYS A 10 74.53 3.51 37.54
C LYS A 10 74.19 4.80 36.81
N ASP A 11 72.95 5.25 36.91
CA ASP A 11 72.57 6.58 36.45
C ASP A 11 72.54 7.55 37.63
N GLN A 12 73.07 8.77 37.41
CA GLN A 12 73.02 9.88 38.34
C GLN A 12 71.97 10.89 37.88
N TYR A 13 71.04 11.25 38.79
CA TYR A 13 70.03 12.27 38.52
C TYR A 13 70.09 13.37 39.58
N LEU A 14 70.03 14.62 39.12
CA LEU A 14 69.86 15.81 39.94
C LEU A 14 68.39 15.92 40.36
N GLN A 15 68.11 15.86 41.66
CA GLN A 15 66.81 16.23 42.20
C GLN A 15 66.86 17.57 42.91
N GLY A 16 65.85 18.40 42.67
CA GLY A 16 65.66 19.66 43.39
C GLY A 16 65.34 19.40 44.86
N GLY A 17 66.00 20.11 45.77
CA GLY A 17 65.67 20.00 47.19
C GLY A 17 64.25 20.48 47.48
N GLY A 18 63.65 19.91 48.54
CA GLY A 18 62.27 20.20 48.91
C GLY A 18 62.05 21.68 49.25
N ILE A 19 60.89 22.21 48.85
CA ILE A 19 60.47 23.58 49.19
C ILE A 19 59.87 23.55 50.59
N SER A 20 60.54 24.23 51.53
CA SER A 20 60.04 24.47 52.88
C SER A 20 58.77 25.35 52.82
N LYS A 21 57.68 24.93 53.46
CA LYS A 21 56.48 25.77 53.66
C LYS A 21 56.66 26.84 54.76
N GLY A 22 57.80 26.88 55.45
CA GLY A 22 58.15 27.87 56.48
C GLY A 22 59.34 28.76 56.05
N PRO A 23 59.87 29.61 56.96
CA PRO A 23 60.95 30.59 56.65
C PRO A 23 62.34 29.97 56.40
N GLY A 24 62.45 28.65 56.28
CA GLY A 24 63.69 27.95 55.95
C GLY A 24 64.03 28.04 54.45
N PHE A 25 65.33 28.06 54.15
CA PHE A 25 65.84 28.02 52.77
C PHE A 25 65.42 26.72 52.06
N PRO A 26 65.14 26.75 50.74
CA PRO A 26 64.91 25.53 49.97
C PRO A 26 66.15 24.62 50.06
N GLY A 27 65.93 23.31 50.15
CA GLY A 27 67.04 22.35 50.16
C GLY A 27 67.88 22.46 48.89
N GLU A 28 69.20 22.24 49.00
CA GLU A 28 70.10 22.20 47.85
C GLU A 28 69.82 20.98 46.94
N ASN A 29 70.18 21.10 45.67
CA ASN A 29 70.00 20.01 44.70
C ASN A 29 70.94 18.84 45.05
N GLY A 30 70.36 17.68 45.38
CA GLY A 30 71.10 16.46 45.69
C GLY A 30 71.25 15.55 44.48
N THR A 31 72.33 14.76 44.43
CA THR A 31 72.50 13.66 43.47
C THR A 31 72.01 12.35 44.08
N VAL A 32 70.95 11.78 43.49
CA VAL A 32 70.46 10.45 43.89
C VAL A 32 71.02 9.43 42.90
N THR A 33 71.84 8.50 43.39
CA THR A 33 72.33 7.37 42.59
C THR A 33 71.32 6.24 42.63
N GLY A 34 70.70 5.93 41.49
CA GLY A 34 69.70 4.86 41.36
C GLY A 34 70.17 3.76 40.40
N ARG A 35 69.51 2.59 40.46
CA ARG A 35 69.62 1.60 39.38
C ARG A 35 68.88 2.14 38.16
N ALA A 36 69.46 1.95 36.96
CA ALA A 36 68.80 2.29 35.72
C ALA A 36 67.50 1.50 35.58
N CYS A 37 66.41 2.17 35.18
CA CYS A 37 65.14 1.49 34.96
C CYS A 37 65.21 0.61 33.69
N PRO A 38 64.52 -0.54 33.70
CA PRO A 38 64.38 -1.37 32.51
C PRO A 38 63.54 -0.65 31.45
N LYS A 39 63.50 -1.22 30.24
CA LYS A 39 62.70 -0.74 29.11
C LYS A 39 61.23 -0.52 29.54
N GLY A 40 60.57 0.50 29.01
CA GLY A 40 59.18 0.87 29.35
C GLY A 40 58.98 1.70 30.63
N LEU A 41 59.99 1.84 31.51
CA LEU A 41 59.89 2.54 32.80
C LEU A 41 60.82 3.76 32.90
N TYR A 42 60.46 4.78 33.67
CA TYR A 42 61.26 5.99 33.91
C TYR A 42 61.13 6.54 35.35
N GLY A 43 62.03 7.47 35.71
CA GLY A 43 62.08 8.11 37.02
C GLY A 43 62.81 7.30 38.09
N THR A 44 62.93 7.87 39.29
CA THR A 44 63.67 7.25 40.42
C THR A 44 63.02 5.97 40.95
N PHE A 45 61.70 5.82 40.79
CA PHE A 45 60.92 4.66 41.23
C PHE A 45 60.48 3.76 40.08
N CYS A 46 61.04 3.93 38.88
CA CYS A 46 60.70 3.16 37.68
C CYS A 46 59.18 3.06 37.45
N LYS A 47 58.55 4.23 37.26
CA LYS A 47 57.14 4.34 36.89
C LYS A 47 56.96 4.11 35.39
N GLU A 48 55.79 3.65 34.99
CA GLU A 48 55.45 3.42 33.58
C GLU A 48 55.50 4.72 32.78
N CYS A 49 56.07 4.67 31.57
CA CYS A 49 56.05 5.82 30.64
C CYS A 49 54.61 6.30 30.37
N PRO A 50 54.39 7.59 30.10
CA PRO A 50 53.07 8.14 29.80
C PRO A 50 52.37 7.40 28.63
N LEU A 51 51.03 7.38 28.65
CA LEU A 51 50.24 6.78 27.57
C LEU A 51 50.60 7.38 26.20
N GLY A 52 50.71 6.52 25.18
CA GLY A 52 51.13 6.94 23.83
C GLY A 52 52.64 7.20 23.71
N THR A 53 53.45 6.70 24.64
CA THR A 53 54.93 6.72 24.53
C THR A 53 55.52 5.33 24.75
N TYR A 54 56.66 5.05 24.13
CA TYR A 54 57.43 3.82 24.30
C TYR A 54 58.89 4.11 24.66
N LYS A 55 59.57 3.12 25.25
CA LYS A 55 60.97 3.23 25.63
C LYS A 55 61.70 1.90 25.43
N ASN A 56 62.63 1.88 24.48
CA ASN A 56 63.40 0.69 24.07
C ASN A 56 64.80 0.59 24.71
N VAL A 57 65.27 1.62 25.42
CA VAL A 57 66.59 1.69 26.07
C VAL A 57 66.49 1.64 27.59
N THR A 58 67.56 1.19 28.25
CA THR A 58 67.72 1.25 29.71
C THR A 58 68.14 2.64 30.15
N GLY A 59 67.63 3.10 31.29
CA GLY A 59 67.92 4.43 31.85
C GLY A 59 66.74 4.92 32.68
N SER A 60 66.84 6.04 33.39
CA SER A 60 65.76 6.56 34.24
C SER A 60 65.30 7.99 33.90
N SER A 61 65.85 8.65 32.88
CA SER A 61 65.35 9.96 32.43
C SER A 61 64.02 9.87 31.69
N LYS A 62 63.17 10.90 31.86
CA LYS A 62 61.84 11.03 31.23
C LYS A 62 61.91 11.27 29.72
N SER A 63 62.96 11.93 29.24
CA SER A 63 63.19 12.21 27.81
C SER A 63 63.42 10.95 26.96
N LEU A 64 63.63 9.78 27.60
CA LEU A 64 63.76 8.49 26.92
C LEU A 64 62.42 7.84 26.59
N CYS A 65 61.28 8.41 27.01
CA CYS A 65 59.96 7.97 26.56
C CYS A 65 59.62 8.73 25.26
N PHE A 66 59.72 8.04 24.11
CA PHE A 66 59.44 8.60 22.80
C PHE A 66 57.96 8.47 22.44
N PRO A 67 57.34 9.47 21.78
CA PRO A 67 55.95 9.36 21.34
C PRO A 67 55.79 8.27 20.28
N CYS A 68 54.71 7.50 20.38
CA CYS A 68 54.38 6.46 19.40
C CYS A 68 53.94 7.11 18.07
N PRO A 69 54.30 6.52 16.91
CA PRO A 69 53.84 7.03 15.61
C PRO A 69 52.31 7.01 15.53
N SER A 70 51.70 8.16 15.20
CA SER A 70 50.24 8.27 15.06
C SER A 70 49.67 7.47 13.89
N ALA A 71 50.52 7.06 12.93
CA ALA A 71 50.14 6.23 11.80
C ALA A 71 49.86 4.76 12.18
N GLU A 72 50.37 4.30 13.33
CA GLU A 72 50.22 2.92 13.80
C GLU A 72 48.99 2.73 14.70
N LEU A 73 48.34 3.82 15.13
CA LEU A 73 47.13 3.76 15.95
C LEU A 73 45.87 3.73 15.06
N PRO A 74 45.04 2.67 15.14
CA PRO A 74 43.76 2.65 14.44
C PRO A 74 42.83 3.79 14.91
N ARG A 75 42.00 4.33 14.00
CA ARG A 75 41.14 5.51 14.26
C ARG A 75 40.18 5.35 15.45
N ARG A 76 39.75 4.12 15.77
CA ARG A 76 38.84 3.79 16.88
C ARG A 76 39.55 3.06 18.04
N ALA A 77 40.85 3.30 18.19
CA ALA A 77 41.66 2.75 19.26
C ALA A 77 42.15 3.83 20.22
N VAL A 78 42.34 3.45 21.49
CA VAL A 78 42.91 4.29 22.55
C VAL A 78 44.10 3.55 23.14
N TYR A 79 45.20 4.27 23.37
CA TYR A 79 46.37 3.70 24.04
C TYR A 79 46.00 3.22 25.45
N THR A 80 46.43 2.00 25.79
CA THR A 80 46.21 1.40 27.10
C THR A 80 47.53 1.28 27.86
N SER A 81 47.48 1.36 29.18
CA SER A 81 48.63 1.05 30.02
C SER A 81 48.76 -0.47 30.15
N VAL A 82 49.94 -1.00 29.84
CA VAL A 82 50.31 -2.39 30.15
C VAL A 82 51.30 -2.41 31.30
N ARG A 83 51.20 -3.44 32.14
CA ARG A 83 52.06 -3.61 33.31
C ARG A 83 53.52 -3.64 32.87
N GLY A 84 54.32 -2.67 33.32
CA GLY A 84 55.73 -2.53 32.94
C GLY A 84 56.02 -1.54 31.80
N GLY A 85 54.99 -0.90 31.23
CA GLY A 85 55.12 0.11 30.18
C GLY A 85 55.45 -0.46 28.80
N ALA A 86 55.30 0.36 27.75
CA ALA A 86 55.57 -0.04 26.37
C ALA A 86 57.08 -0.02 26.07
N ALA A 87 57.65 -1.19 25.75
CA ALA A 87 59.08 -1.31 25.42
C ALA A 87 59.38 -1.09 23.92
N GLU A 88 58.44 -1.47 23.05
CA GLU A 88 58.62 -1.51 21.58
C GLU A 88 57.35 -1.03 20.87
N THR A 89 57.46 -0.73 19.57
CA THR A 89 56.35 -0.34 18.69
C THR A 89 55.79 -1.57 17.96
N PRO A 90 54.46 -1.68 17.74
CA PRO A 90 53.42 -0.70 18.04
C PRO A 90 53.05 -0.66 19.53
N CYS A 91 52.72 0.54 20.00
CA CYS A 91 52.34 0.75 21.41
C CYS A 91 51.01 0.07 21.73
N PRO A 92 50.83 -0.49 22.94
CA PRO A 92 49.64 -1.22 23.29
C PRO A 92 48.41 -0.31 23.26
N TYR A 93 47.39 -0.75 22.53
CA TYR A 93 46.12 -0.07 22.39
C TYR A 93 44.97 -1.06 22.58
N ILE A 94 43.81 -0.53 22.94
CA ILE A 94 42.54 -1.24 22.96
C ILE A 94 41.53 -0.47 22.12
N CYS A 95 40.56 -1.17 21.55
CA CYS A 95 39.47 -0.49 20.88
C CYS A 95 38.59 0.27 21.89
N VAL A 96 37.97 1.37 21.47
CA VAL A 96 37.10 2.21 22.32
C VAL A 96 35.90 1.43 22.90
N SER A 97 35.48 0.37 22.21
CA SER A 97 34.36 -0.48 22.58
C SER A 97 34.73 -1.94 22.33
N ASP A 98 34.28 -2.83 23.21
CA ASP A 98 34.46 -4.29 23.09
C ASP A 98 33.81 -4.87 21.82
N ARG A 99 32.94 -4.10 21.15
CA ARG A 99 32.29 -4.50 19.90
C ARG A 99 33.15 -4.31 18.66
N TYR A 100 34.22 -3.52 18.74
CA TYR A 100 35.16 -3.35 17.65
C TYR A 100 36.23 -4.43 17.72
N ARG A 101 36.54 -5.09 16.61
CA ARG A 101 37.50 -6.20 16.60
C ARG A 101 38.92 -5.72 16.33
N MET A 102 39.85 -6.16 17.18
CA MET A 102 41.29 -5.99 16.97
C MET A 102 41.76 -6.87 15.79
N PRO A 103 42.78 -6.48 14.98
CA PRO A 103 43.78 -5.43 15.22
C PRO A 103 43.38 -4.02 14.78
N HIS A 104 42.51 -3.84 13.78
CA HIS A 104 42.21 -2.53 13.18
C HIS A 104 41.03 -1.77 13.83
N CYS A 105 40.39 -2.36 14.83
CA CYS A 105 39.19 -1.81 15.49
C CYS A 105 38.06 -1.51 14.50
N TYR A 106 37.85 -2.43 13.55
CA TYR A 106 36.76 -2.34 12.58
C TYR A 106 35.40 -2.59 13.24
N THR A 107 34.37 -1.96 12.69
CA THR A 107 32.98 -2.32 12.97
C THR A 107 32.66 -3.71 12.41
N ALA A 108 31.63 -4.37 12.93
CA ALA A 108 31.21 -5.67 12.43
C ALA A 108 30.87 -5.66 10.91
N LEU A 109 30.38 -4.51 10.40
CA LEU A 109 30.13 -4.29 8.98
C LEU A 109 31.43 -4.15 8.18
N GLU A 110 32.36 -3.33 8.63
CA GLU A 110 33.66 -3.14 7.97
C GLU A 110 34.45 -4.46 7.94
N GLU A 111 34.41 -5.23 9.02
CA GLU A 111 35.01 -6.57 9.08
C GLU A 111 34.41 -7.49 8.01
N LEU A 112 33.08 -7.54 7.88
CA LEU A 112 32.42 -8.30 6.81
C LEU A 112 32.91 -7.83 5.43
N ILE A 113 32.94 -6.53 5.17
CA ILE A 113 33.35 -5.98 3.87
C ILE A 113 34.81 -6.33 3.55
N TYR A 114 35.72 -6.16 4.51
CA TYR A 114 37.15 -6.40 4.30
C TYR A 114 37.52 -7.89 4.30
N THR A 115 36.77 -8.76 4.97
CA THR A 115 36.96 -10.22 4.87
C THR A 115 36.72 -10.75 3.45
N PHE A 116 35.80 -10.12 2.70
CA PHE A 116 35.53 -10.44 1.29
C PHE A 116 36.40 -9.66 0.28
N GLY A 117 37.51 -9.06 0.72
CA GLY A 117 38.44 -8.36 -0.17
C GLY A 117 38.12 -6.89 -0.42
N GLY A 118 37.27 -6.28 0.42
CA GLY A 118 36.97 -4.85 0.41
C GLY A 118 35.64 -4.49 -0.27
N PRO A 119 35.26 -3.19 -0.27
CA PRO A 119 33.92 -2.74 -0.67
C PRO A 119 33.50 -3.14 -2.09
N TRP A 120 34.42 -3.05 -3.04
CA TRP A 120 34.16 -3.35 -4.45
C TRP A 120 33.93 -4.84 -4.71
N LEU A 121 34.82 -5.70 -4.19
CA LEU A 121 34.68 -7.16 -4.33
C LEU A 121 33.45 -7.67 -3.57
N PHE A 122 33.22 -7.18 -2.34
CA PHE A 122 32.02 -7.50 -1.59
C PHE A 122 30.74 -7.10 -2.34
N GLY A 123 30.69 -5.89 -2.91
CA GLY A 123 29.55 -5.42 -3.70
C GLY A 123 29.30 -6.27 -4.94
N LEU A 124 30.35 -6.63 -5.68
CA LEU A 124 30.25 -7.52 -6.84
C LEU A 124 29.75 -8.92 -6.46
N LEU A 125 30.32 -9.52 -5.40
CA LEU A 125 29.89 -10.83 -4.89
C LEU A 125 28.44 -10.81 -4.42
N LEU A 126 28.05 -9.79 -3.64
CA LEU A 126 26.68 -9.62 -3.19
C LEU A 126 25.72 -9.45 -4.36
N SER A 127 26.06 -8.61 -5.35
CA SER A 127 25.23 -8.41 -6.54
C SER A 127 25.05 -9.70 -7.36
N GLY A 128 26.13 -10.47 -7.55
CA GLY A 128 26.09 -11.76 -8.24
C GLY A 128 25.23 -12.78 -7.51
N LEU A 129 25.35 -12.84 -6.18
CA LEU A 129 24.51 -13.69 -5.33
C LEU A 129 23.02 -13.29 -5.41
N LEU A 130 22.72 -11.99 -5.35
CA LEU A 130 21.35 -11.47 -5.46
C LEU A 130 20.74 -11.81 -6.83
N ILE A 131 21.49 -11.67 -7.92
CA ILE A 131 21.04 -12.03 -9.26
C ILE A 131 20.81 -13.54 -9.36
N LEU A 132 21.74 -14.35 -8.86
CA LEU A 132 21.59 -15.81 -8.84
C LEU A 132 20.34 -16.24 -8.07
N LEU A 133 20.14 -15.71 -6.86
CA LEU A 133 18.97 -15.99 -6.04
C LEU A 133 17.68 -15.50 -6.71
N ALA A 134 17.69 -14.33 -7.37
CA ALA A 134 16.53 -13.83 -8.10
C ALA A 134 16.19 -14.71 -9.32
N LEU A 135 17.19 -15.25 -10.02
CA LEU A 135 16.98 -16.23 -11.09
C LEU A 135 16.39 -17.53 -10.53
N VAL A 136 16.89 -18.02 -9.40
CA VAL A 136 16.30 -19.20 -8.72
C VAL A 136 14.85 -18.94 -8.31
N LEU A 137 14.54 -17.76 -7.75
CA LEU A 137 13.16 -17.38 -7.42
C LEU A 137 12.28 -17.25 -8.66
N SER A 138 12.83 -16.74 -9.76
CA SER A 138 12.10 -16.61 -11.03
C SER A 138 11.81 -17.99 -11.64
N VAL A 139 12.79 -18.90 -11.66
CA VAL A 139 12.60 -20.29 -12.10
C VAL A 139 11.66 -21.04 -11.17
N ALA A 140 11.77 -20.84 -9.85
CA ALA A 140 10.83 -21.41 -8.89
C ALA A 140 9.42 -20.90 -9.15
N ARG A 141 9.23 -19.59 -9.33
CA ARG A 141 7.96 -19.00 -9.72
C ARG A 141 7.45 -19.62 -11.01
N MET A 142 8.25 -19.73 -12.06
CA MET A 142 7.83 -20.37 -13.32
C MET A 142 7.46 -21.84 -13.14
N LYS A 143 8.20 -22.59 -12.31
CA LYS A 143 7.95 -24.01 -12.06
C LYS A 143 6.70 -24.22 -11.24
N PHE A 144 6.50 -23.46 -10.17
CA PHE A 144 5.31 -23.50 -9.32
C PHE A 144 4.09 -22.88 -10.01
N ALA A 145 4.26 -21.85 -10.84
CA ALA A 145 3.20 -21.27 -11.66
C ALA A 145 2.82 -22.14 -12.86
N GLY A 146 3.78 -22.87 -13.42
CA GLY A 146 3.59 -23.71 -14.61
C GLY A 146 3.24 -25.17 -14.32
N THR A 147 3.03 -25.57 -13.06
CA THR A 147 2.62 -26.96 -12.74
C THR A 147 1.10 -27.19 -12.77
N ASP A 148 0.29 -26.12 -12.82
CA ASP A 148 -1.17 -26.21 -12.96
C ASP A 148 -1.69 -25.93 -14.38
N GLU A 149 -0.81 -25.55 -15.32
CA GLU A 149 -1.11 -25.54 -16.76
C GLU A 149 -0.31 -26.65 -17.44
N LEU A 150 -0.95 -27.80 -17.69
CA LEU A 150 -0.38 -28.89 -18.49
C LEU A 150 -0.04 -28.36 -19.90
N PRO A 151 1.22 -28.49 -20.40
CA PRO A 151 1.58 -28.01 -21.72
C PRO A 151 1.17 -29.02 -22.81
N GLY A 152 0.21 -28.64 -23.66
CA GLY A 152 0.02 -29.26 -24.98
C GLY A 152 1.06 -28.70 -25.99
N PRO A 153 1.53 -29.49 -26.98
CA PRO A 153 2.64 -29.07 -27.83
C PRO A 153 2.24 -28.19 -29.03
N ALA A 154 2.92 -27.04 -29.15
CA ALA A 154 3.27 -26.27 -30.36
C ALA A 154 2.16 -25.58 -31.20
N PRO A 155 2.50 -24.72 -32.20
CA PRO A 155 3.19 -23.43 -32.11
C PRO A 155 2.33 -22.26 -32.67
N THR A 156 2.73 -21.02 -32.34
CA THR A 156 2.37 -19.71 -32.93
C THR A 156 1.43 -19.67 -34.15
N GLN A 157 0.22 -19.11 -34.01
CA GLN A 157 -0.37 -18.05 -34.87
C GLN A 157 -1.79 -17.66 -34.41
N GLN A 158 -2.02 -16.34 -34.27
CA GLN A 158 -3.27 -15.59 -34.47
C GLN A 158 -4.63 -16.15 -33.97
N GLY A 159 -5.29 -15.35 -33.13
CA GLY A 159 -6.77 -15.26 -33.11
C GLY A 159 -7.45 -15.59 -31.78
N SER A 160 -8.00 -14.55 -31.15
CA SER A 160 -9.25 -14.55 -30.36
C SER A 160 -9.77 -15.87 -29.77
N GLN A 161 -9.63 -16.05 -28.46
CA GLN A 161 -10.75 -16.47 -27.61
C GLN A 161 -10.42 -16.20 -26.14
N ILE A 162 -11.30 -15.46 -25.48
CA ILE A 162 -11.26 -15.16 -24.06
C ILE A 162 -11.48 -16.47 -23.31
N ASP A 163 -10.47 -16.91 -22.56
CA ASP A 163 -10.52 -18.10 -21.72
C ASP A 163 -11.50 -17.92 -20.55
N HIS A 164 -12.73 -18.36 -20.76
CA HIS A 164 -13.57 -18.91 -19.71
C HIS A 164 -13.30 -20.41 -19.62
N SER A 165 -12.48 -20.88 -18.68
CA SER A 165 -12.63 -22.24 -18.15
C SER A 165 -11.84 -22.46 -16.86
N PHE A 166 -12.57 -22.45 -15.73
CA PHE A 166 -12.29 -23.43 -14.69
C PHE A 166 -13.03 -24.72 -15.09
N PRO A 167 -12.52 -25.93 -14.80
CA PRO A 167 -13.19 -27.17 -15.19
C PRO A 167 -14.56 -27.25 -14.52
N PHE A 168 -15.58 -27.33 -15.36
CA PHE A 168 -16.95 -26.95 -15.08
C PHE A 168 -17.83 -28.19 -15.16
N LEU A 169 -18.50 -28.53 -14.05
CA LEU A 169 -19.53 -29.56 -14.07
C LEU A 169 -20.79 -28.96 -14.70
N GLU A 170 -20.98 -29.30 -15.98
CA GLU A 170 -21.98 -28.76 -16.90
C GLU A 170 -23.42 -28.90 -16.37
N SER A 171 -23.74 -29.96 -15.60
CA SER A 171 -25.08 -30.18 -15.07
C SER A 171 -25.47 -29.27 -13.90
N LEU A 172 -24.51 -28.87 -13.06
CA LEU A 172 -24.81 -28.01 -11.91
C LEU A 172 -24.90 -26.55 -12.34
N ASN A 173 -24.10 -26.13 -13.34
CA ASN A 173 -24.22 -24.78 -13.85
C ASN A 173 -25.50 -24.60 -14.67
N GLU A 174 -26.00 -25.60 -15.38
CA GLU A 174 -27.31 -25.48 -16.05
C GLU A 174 -28.45 -25.24 -15.04
N VAL A 175 -28.44 -25.96 -13.91
CA VAL A 175 -29.40 -25.73 -12.81
C VAL A 175 -29.15 -24.41 -12.07
N LEU A 176 -27.90 -23.96 -11.98
CA LEU A 176 -27.54 -22.69 -11.34
C LEU A 176 -27.86 -21.49 -12.26
N GLU A 177 -27.74 -21.66 -13.58
CA GLU A 177 -28.11 -20.70 -14.63
C GLU A 177 -29.63 -20.57 -14.71
N THR A 178 -30.38 -21.67 -14.63
CA THR A 178 -31.86 -21.61 -14.57
C THR A 178 -32.35 -20.94 -13.30
N ASN A 179 -31.80 -21.29 -12.12
CA ASN A 179 -32.11 -20.57 -10.88
C ASN A 179 -31.70 -19.09 -10.94
N ARG A 180 -30.54 -18.74 -11.53
CA ARG A 180 -30.10 -17.35 -11.71
C ARG A 180 -30.98 -16.58 -12.70
N ALA A 181 -31.44 -17.22 -13.76
CA ALA A 181 -32.34 -16.64 -14.74
C ALA A 181 -33.72 -16.37 -14.11
N GLU A 182 -34.28 -17.34 -13.38
CA GLU A 182 -35.54 -17.18 -12.63
C GLU A 182 -35.45 -16.10 -11.55
N GLU A 183 -34.36 -16.04 -10.77
CA GLU A 183 -34.10 -14.97 -9.79
C GLU A 183 -34.12 -13.58 -10.47
N SER A 184 -33.55 -13.45 -11.67
CA SER A 184 -33.44 -12.15 -12.35
C SER A 184 -34.79 -11.62 -12.87
N HIS A 185 -35.72 -12.51 -13.23
CA HIS A 185 -37.06 -12.14 -13.67
C HIS A 185 -37.95 -11.65 -12.53
N GLY A 186 -37.65 -11.99 -11.27
CA GLY A 186 -38.42 -11.54 -10.10
C GLY A 186 -37.95 -10.22 -9.50
N HIS A 187 -36.80 -9.68 -9.90
CA HIS A 187 -36.21 -8.52 -9.22
C HIS A 187 -37.02 -7.23 -9.43
N VAL A 188 -37.38 -6.55 -8.34
CA VAL A 188 -38.10 -5.27 -8.37
C VAL A 188 -37.16 -4.08 -8.27
N HIS A 189 -36.46 -3.98 -7.14
CA HIS A 189 -35.69 -2.81 -6.79
C HIS A 189 -34.51 -3.17 -5.88
N ARG A 190 -33.42 -2.42 -6.05
CA ARG A 190 -32.20 -2.54 -5.27
C ARG A 190 -32.06 -1.33 -4.37
N MET A 191 -32.07 -1.56 -3.06
CA MET A 191 -31.87 -0.50 -2.07
C MET A 191 -30.44 -0.54 -1.55
N TYR A 192 -29.72 0.57 -1.66
CA TYR A 192 -28.33 0.66 -1.22
C TYR A 192 -28.25 1.04 0.27
N PHE A 193 -27.28 0.45 0.98
CA PHE A 193 -26.95 0.89 2.33
C PHE A 193 -26.23 2.25 2.28
N MET A 194 -26.60 3.11 3.22
CA MET A 194 -25.97 4.40 3.43
C MET A 194 -24.71 4.23 4.30
N GLY A 195 -23.71 5.07 4.04
CA GLY A 195 -22.44 5.11 4.77
C GLY A 195 -21.32 4.22 4.20
N PRO A 196 -20.04 4.53 4.51
CA PRO A 196 -18.85 3.85 3.96
C PRO A 196 -18.45 2.54 4.70
N ASN A 197 -19.32 2.00 5.56
CA ASN A 197 -19.02 0.84 6.42
C ASN A 197 -17.77 1.00 7.30
N THR A 198 -17.57 2.19 7.87
CA THR A 198 -16.45 2.48 8.78
C THR A 198 -16.89 2.28 10.22
N PHE A 199 -15.95 2.18 11.16
CA PHE A 199 -16.30 2.09 12.58
C PHE A 199 -17.02 3.34 13.11
N SER A 200 -16.78 4.50 12.50
CA SER A 200 -17.49 5.75 12.80
C SER A 200 -18.87 5.83 12.14
N GLU A 201 -18.99 5.36 10.90
CA GLU A 201 -20.23 5.35 10.13
C GLU A 201 -20.50 3.94 9.57
N PRO A 202 -21.22 3.08 10.31
CA PRO A 202 -21.63 1.76 9.84
C PRO A 202 -22.67 1.87 8.72
N TRP A 203 -22.91 0.74 8.04
CA TRP A 203 -24.02 0.62 7.12
C TRP A 203 -25.36 0.82 7.84
N HIS A 204 -26.25 1.56 7.21
CA HIS A 204 -27.62 1.72 7.68
C HIS A 204 -28.57 1.92 6.49
N LEU A 205 -29.83 1.53 6.67
CA LEU A 205 -30.92 1.77 5.72
C LEU A 205 -31.78 2.94 6.24
N PRO A 206 -32.34 3.77 5.34
CA PRO A 206 -33.29 4.81 5.72
C PRO A 206 -34.64 4.20 6.13
N HIS A 207 -35.34 4.84 7.08
CA HIS A 207 -36.66 4.45 7.58
C HIS A 207 -37.82 4.77 6.64
N THR A 208 -37.55 5.20 5.41
CA THR A 208 -38.60 5.47 4.43
C THR A 208 -38.42 4.52 3.26
N PRO A 209 -39.40 3.65 2.96
CA PRO A 209 -39.32 2.80 1.78
C PRO A 209 -39.27 3.67 0.51
N ALA A 210 -38.49 3.23 -0.47
CA ALA A 210 -38.42 3.92 -1.76
C ALA A 210 -39.77 3.83 -2.49
N GLU A 211 -40.12 4.84 -3.30
CA GLU A 211 -41.37 4.90 -4.08
C GLU A 211 -41.67 3.62 -4.87
N GLN A 212 -40.64 2.89 -5.29
CA GLN A 212 -40.76 1.67 -6.09
C GLN A 212 -41.12 0.43 -5.26
N ILE A 213 -40.95 0.46 -3.93
CA ILE A 213 -41.16 -0.68 -3.03
C ILE A 213 -42.38 -0.48 -2.12
N THR A 214 -42.88 0.75 -1.96
CA THR A 214 -44.04 1.10 -1.12
C THR A 214 -45.28 0.24 -1.41
N GLU A 215 -45.47 -0.21 -2.66
CA GLU A 215 -46.59 -1.06 -3.04
C GLU A 215 -46.45 -2.54 -2.64
N ILE A 216 -45.22 -3.02 -2.43
CA ILE A 216 -44.91 -4.43 -2.12
C ILE A 216 -44.72 -4.63 -0.61
N VAL A 217 -44.47 -3.55 0.13
CA VAL A 217 -44.05 -3.60 1.52
C VAL A 217 -45.05 -2.92 2.45
N TYR A 218 -45.20 -3.45 3.66
CA TYR A 218 -45.88 -2.78 4.76
C TYR A 218 -44.91 -1.82 5.45
N GLU A 219 -45.22 -0.52 5.44
CA GLU A 219 -44.33 0.54 5.93
C GLU A 219 -43.93 0.33 7.40
N ASP A 220 -44.88 0.04 8.29
CA ASP A 220 -44.60 -0.16 9.72
C ASP A 220 -43.74 -1.40 10.00
N ALA A 221 -43.92 -2.48 9.24
CA ALA A 221 -43.11 -3.68 9.37
C ALA A 221 -41.72 -3.48 8.77
N PHE A 222 -41.62 -2.70 7.70
CA PHE A 222 -40.34 -2.31 7.12
C PHE A 222 -39.50 -1.47 8.08
N ASN A 223 -40.11 -0.52 8.79
CA ASN A 223 -39.40 0.33 9.73
C ASN A 223 -38.77 -0.49 10.87
N ARG A 224 -39.52 -1.46 11.42
CA ARG A 224 -38.99 -2.41 12.42
C ARG A 224 -37.86 -3.28 11.87
N PHE A 225 -37.99 -3.77 10.64
CA PHE A 225 -36.92 -4.50 9.97
C PHE A 225 -35.67 -3.64 9.77
N VAL A 226 -35.83 -2.37 9.42
CA VAL A 226 -34.71 -1.42 9.28
C VAL A 226 -34.04 -1.17 10.64
N ASP A 227 -34.78 -1.04 11.74
CA ASP A 227 -34.22 -0.92 13.09
C ASP A 227 -33.34 -2.14 13.44
N GLU A 228 -33.83 -3.35 13.18
CA GLU A 228 -33.08 -4.59 13.42
C GLU A 228 -31.83 -4.68 12.54
N ILE A 229 -31.92 -4.34 11.25
CA ILE A 229 -30.75 -4.29 10.37
C ILE A 229 -29.73 -3.25 10.83
N ASN A 230 -30.17 -2.04 11.16
CA ASN A 230 -29.29 -0.94 11.56
C ASN A 230 -28.57 -1.27 12.87
N THR A 231 -29.25 -1.92 13.83
CA THR A 231 -28.63 -2.39 15.08
C THR A 231 -27.65 -3.53 14.85
N LEU A 232 -27.94 -4.48 13.95
CA LEU A 232 -27.02 -5.56 13.58
C LEU A 232 -25.77 -5.03 12.86
N ALA A 233 -25.93 -4.02 12.00
CA ALA A 233 -24.86 -3.39 11.24
C ALA A 233 -23.96 -2.49 12.10
N ALA A 234 -24.46 -1.96 13.23
CA ALA A 234 -23.70 -1.09 14.12
C ALA A 234 -22.45 -1.78 14.73
N TYR A 235 -21.35 -1.02 14.85
CA TYR A 235 -20.11 -1.50 15.46
C TYR A 235 -20.05 -1.18 16.96
N GLN A 236 -19.42 -2.05 17.73
CA GLN A 236 -19.13 -1.78 19.14
C GLN A 236 -17.88 -0.90 19.27
N TRP A 237 -17.83 -0.07 20.31
CA TRP A 237 -16.77 0.94 20.50
C TRP A 237 -15.34 0.34 20.58
N TRP A 238 -15.21 -0.85 21.18
CA TRP A 238 -13.91 -1.51 21.33
C TRP A 238 -13.35 -1.98 19.97
N GLU A 239 -14.21 -2.27 18.98
CA GLU A 239 -13.78 -2.71 17.65
C GLU A 239 -13.02 -1.58 16.93
N GLY A 240 -13.54 -0.36 17.03
CA GLY A 240 -12.89 0.85 16.53
C GLY A 240 -11.66 1.25 17.32
N SER A 241 -11.62 0.96 18.63
CA SER A 241 -10.46 1.22 19.49
C SER A 241 -9.28 0.33 19.11
N ILE A 242 -9.50 -0.98 18.90
CA ILE A 242 -8.47 -1.91 18.40
C ILE A 242 -7.96 -1.46 17.03
N TYR A 243 -8.86 -1.09 16.11
CA TYR A 243 -8.49 -0.56 14.81
C TYR A 243 -7.59 0.68 14.93
N SER A 244 -7.95 1.63 15.79
CA SER A 244 -7.19 2.87 15.98
C SER A 244 -5.78 2.61 16.51
N ILE A 245 -5.63 1.67 17.47
CA ILE A 245 -4.32 1.24 17.99
C ILE A 245 -3.49 0.57 16.87
N LEU A 246 -4.10 -0.36 16.12
CA LEU A 246 -3.43 -1.05 15.02
C LEU A 246 -3.05 -0.09 13.89
N CYS A 247 -3.85 0.93 13.59
CA CYS A 247 -3.51 1.93 12.57
C CYS A 247 -2.18 2.64 12.86
N ILE A 248 -1.88 2.88 14.15
CA ILE A 248 -0.64 3.52 14.59
C ILE A 248 0.52 2.52 14.59
N LEU A 249 0.30 1.29 15.07
CA LEU A 249 1.37 0.29 15.24
C LEU A 249 1.71 -0.50 13.96
N ALA A 250 0.70 -0.86 13.19
CA ALA A 250 0.80 -1.73 12.01
C ALA A 250 -0.42 -1.57 11.10
N TYR A 251 -0.40 -0.55 10.24
CA TYR A 251 -1.51 -0.25 9.32
C TYR A 251 -2.04 -1.44 8.48
N PRO A 252 -1.21 -2.35 7.94
CA PRO A 252 -1.71 -3.50 7.17
C PRO A 252 -2.55 -4.46 8.02
N LEU A 253 -2.21 -4.60 9.30
CA LEU A 253 -2.99 -5.39 10.26
C LEU A 253 -4.28 -4.68 10.66
N ALA A 254 -4.27 -3.35 10.75
CA ALA A 254 -5.49 -2.58 10.96
C ALA A 254 -6.50 -2.79 9.82
N TRP A 255 -6.02 -2.76 8.58
CA TRP A 255 -6.86 -3.03 7.41
C TRP A 255 -7.41 -4.47 7.42
N SER A 256 -6.59 -5.47 7.73
CA SER A 256 -7.06 -6.86 7.78
C SER A 256 -8.08 -7.09 8.90
N TRP A 257 -7.88 -6.45 10.07
CA TRP A 257 -8.86 -6.42 11.16
C TRP A 257 -10.20 -5.83 10.72
N GLN A 258 -10.17 -4.66 10.09
CA GLN A 258 -11.37 -3.99 9.58
C GLN A 258 -12.12 -4.86 8.57
N GLN A 259 -11.41 -5.46 7.61
CA GLN A 259 -12.00 -6.35 6.61
C GLN A 259 -12.62 -7.61 7.25
N TRP A 260 -11.94 -8.20 8.22
CA TRP A 260 -12.47 -9.35 8.96
C TRP A 260 -13.77 -9.01 9.71
N ARG A 261 -13.82 -7.86 10.39
CA ARG A 261 -15.04 -7.38 11.08
C ARG A 261 -16.19 -7.15 10.10
N ARG A 262 -15.93 -6.51 8.97
CA ARG A 262 -16.92 -6.27 7.90
C ARG A 262 -17.49 -7.57 7.34
N ARG A 263 -16.65 -8.57 7.07
CA ARG A 263 -17.10 -9.90 6.61
C ARG A 263 -18.01 -10.57 7.62
N LYS A 264 -17.63 -10.55 8.90
CA LYS A 264 -18.44 -11.14 9.98
C LYS A 264 -19.80 -10.45 10.11
N LYS A 265 -19.85 -9.13 9.93
CA LYS A 265 -21.10 -8.35 9.95
C LYS A 265 -21.99 -8.66 8.75
N LEU A 266 -21.42 -8.71 7.54
CA LEU A 266 -22.17 -9.12 6.34
C LEU A 266 -22.72 -10.54 6.45
N GLN A 267 -21.94 -11.48 7.00
CA GLN A 267 -22.40 -12.86 7.23
C GLN A 267 -23.61 -12.87 8.17
N ARG A 268 -23.55 -12.16 9.29
CA ARG A 268 -24.70 -12.02 10.21
C ARG A 268 -25.92 -11.38 9.55
N LEU A 269 -25.74 -10.32 8.76
CA LEU A 269 -26.85 -9.69 8.04
C LEU A 269 -27.49 -10.66 7.03
N ARG A 270 -26.68 -11.48 6.35
CA ARG A 270 -27.17 -12.52 5.43
C ARG A 270 -27.91 -13.63 6.15
N GLU A 271 -27.38 -14.11 7.28
CA GLU A 271 -28.02 -15.13 8.12
C GLU A 271 -29.34 -14.63 8.68
N PHE A 272 -29.38 -13.38 9.17
CA PHE A 272 -30.59 -12.73 9.66
C PHE A 272 -31.69 -12.68 8.59
N VAL A 273 -31.40 -12.12 7.41
CA VAL A 273 -32.39 -12.01 6.33
C VAL A 273 -32.80 -13.37 5.76
N ARG A 274 -31.90 -14.35 5.72
CA ARG A 274 -32.20 -15.66 5.13
C ARG A 274 -32.96 -16.60 6.08
N SER A 275 -32.71 -16.51 7.38
CA SER A 275 -33.15 -17.56 8.32
C SER A 275 -33.81 -17.08 9.61
N GLU A 276 -33.50 -15.87 10.10
CA GLU A 276 -34.05 -15.39 11.38
C GLU A 276 -35.27 -14.49 11.19
N TYR A 277 -35.32 -13.74 10.09
CA TYR A 277 -36.40 -12.81 9.80
C TYR A 277 -37.51 -13.47 8.98
N ASP A 278 -38.77 -13.32 9.40
CA ASP A 278 -39.95 -13.94 8.77
C ASP A 278 -40.44 -13.25 7.47
N HIS A 279 -39.65 -12.32 6.91
CA HIS A 279 -40.01 -11.52 5.72
C HIS A 279 -41.35 -10.77 5.88
N SER A 280 -41.77 -10.52 7.13
CA SER A 280 -43.11 -9.99 7.47
C SER A 280 -43.43 -8.62 6.86
N CYS A 281 -42.39 -7.88 6.46
CA CYS A 281 -42.54 -6.62 5.74
C CYS A 281 -43.08 -6.78 4.31
N LEU A 282 -42.95 -7.95 3.68
CA LEU A 282 -43.47 -8.20 2.33
C LEU A 282 -44.97 -8.50 2.36
N ARG A 283 -45.72 -7.96 1.40
CA ARG A 283 -47.16 -8.20 1.25
C ARG A 283 -47.45 -9.62 0.75
N SER A 284 -46.65 -10.14 -0.17
CA SER A 284 -46.83 -11.48 -0.74
C SER A 284 -46.77 -12.57 0.33
N CYS A 285 -47.76 -13.45 0.36
CA CYS A 285 -47.75 -14.63 1.24
C CYS A 285 -46.69 -15.64 0.83
N ARG A 286 -46.46 -15.83 -0.48
CA ARG A 286 -45.48 -16.79 -1.00
C ARG A 286 -44.05 -16.38 -0.74
N SER A 287 -43.69 -15.11 -0.95
CA SER A 287 -42.31 -14.66 -0.67
C SER A 287 -41.97 -14.79 0.82
N ARG A 288 -42.96 -14.58 1.70
CA ARG A 288 -42.85 -14.84 3.14
C ARG A 288 -42.65 -16.32 3.47
N ALA A 289 -43.46 -17.19 2.87
CA ALA A 289 -43.38 -18.63 3.13
C ALA A 289 -42.08 -19.27 2.62
N LEU A 290 -41.54 -18.78 1.50
CA LEU A 290 -40.33 -19.34 0.87
C LEU A 290 -39.02 -18.67 1.31
N TYR A 291 -39.07 -17.57 2.06
CA TYR A 291 -37.88 -16.78 2.43
C TYR A 291 -37.05 -16.31 1.21
N GLU A 292 -37.71 -16.07 0.07
CA GLU A 292 -37.08 -15.74 -1.22
C GLU A 292 -37.24 -14.26 -1.63
N GLY A 293 -37.98 -13.45 -0.86
CA GLY A 293 -38.33 -12.09 -1.26
C GLY A 293 -37.25 -11.02 -1.02
N LEU A 294 -36.23 -11.33 -0.20
CA LEU A 294 -35.17 -10.39 0.19
C LEU A 294 -33.80 -11.06 0.11
N LYS A 295 -32.82 -10.35 -0.44
CA LYS A 295 -31.43 -10.82 -0.52
C LYS A 295 -30.45 -9.71 -0.18
N VAL A 296 -29.55 -9.97 0.78
CA VAL A 296 -28.48 -9.03 1.15
C VAL A 296 -27.17 -9.40 0.47
N THR A 297 -26.67 -8.45 -0.30
CA THR A 297 -25.49 -8.57 -1.14
C THR A 297 -24.57 -7.38 -0.89
N ALA A 298 -23.29 -7.55 -1.22
CA ALA A 298 -22.30 -6.51 -1.00
C ALA A 298 -21.17 -6.68 -2.00
N THR A 299 -20.50 -5.56 -2.29
CA THR A 299 -19.33 -5.54 -3.15
C THR A 299 -18.18 -6.33 -2.52
N PRO A 300 -17.23 -6.85 -3.32
CA PRO A 300 -16.09 -7.62 -2.81
C PRO A 300 -15.22 -6.83 -1.81
N ASP A 301 -15.18 -5.51 -1.93
CA ASP A 301 -14.43 -4.60 -1.05
C ASP A 301 -15.14 -4.32 0.28
N LEU A 302 -16.41 -4.77 0.41
CA LEU A 302 -17.27 -4.60 1.58
C LEU A 302 -17.51 -3.14 1.99
N MET A 303 -17.36 -2.21 1.04
CA MET A 303 -17.63 -0.79 1.25
C MET A 303 -19.09 -0.44 0.93
N LEU A 304 -19.68 -1.12 -0.06
CA LEU A 304 -21.06 -0.92 -0.48
C LEU A 304 -21.85 -2.21 -0.28
N GLY A 305 -22.92 -2.13 0.50
CA GLY A 305 -23.93 -3.18 0.63
C GLY A 305 -25.21 -2.76 -0.10
N TYR A 306 -26.03 -3.73 -0.49
CA TYR A 306 -27.37 -3.48 -1.00
C TYR A 306 -28.32 -4.64 -0.63
N LEU A 307 -29.60 -4.31 -0.61
CA LEU A 307 -30.72 -5.19 -0.36
C LEU A 307 -31.57 -5.26 -1.63
N ASP A 308 -31.64 -6.45 -2.22
CA ASP A 308 -32.43 -6.71 -3.41
C ASP A 308 -33.80 -7.27 -3.03
N PHE A 309 -34.86 -6.72 -3.63
CA PHE A 309 -36.25 -7.13 -3.44
C PHE A 309 -36.75 -7.95 -4.64
N PHE A 310 -37.35 -9.10 -4.36
CA PHE A 310 -37.90 -10.00 -5.37
C PHE A 310 -39.41 -10.18 -5.18
N LEU A 311 -40.16 -10.20 -6.29
CA LEU A 311 -41.58 -10.51 -6.32
C LEU A 311 -41.81 -12.01 -6.14
N GLY A 312 -42.72 -12.35 -5.24
CA GLY A 312 -43.30 -13.69 -5.20
C GLY A 312 -44.19 -13.91 -6.42
N GLY A 313 -44.18 -15.13 -6.98
CA GLY A 313 -44.97 -15.47 -8.18
C GLY A 313 -46.48 -15.19 -8.09
N ASP A 314 -47.01 -15.04 -6.87
CA ASP A 314 -48.41 -14.74 -6.59
C ASP A 314 -48.79 -13.26 -6.83
N GLU A 315 -47.80 -12.36 -6.90
CA GLU A 315 -47.99 -10.90 -7.12
C GLU A 315 -47.69 -10.46 -8.56
N LYS A 316 -47.68 -11.37 -9.54
CA LYS A 316 -47.47 -11.05 -10.97
C LYS A 316 -48.63 -10.21 -11.53
N ARG A 317 -48.60 -8.89 -11.28
CA ARG A 317 -49.42 -7.88 -11.96
C ARG A 317 -48.80 -7.56 -13.32
N PRO A 318 -49.57 -7.14 -14.33
CA PRO A 318 -49.00 -6.77 -15.63
C PRO A 318 -47.98 -5.61 -15.56
N ASP A 319 -48.06 -4.79 -14.51
CA ASP A 319 -47.16 -3.65 -14.27
C ASP A 319 -45.89 -4.00 -13.47
N LEU A 320 -45.82 -5.18 -12.83
CA LEU A 320 -44.71 -5.61 -11.98
C LEU A 320 -44.18 -6.99 -12.41
N PRO A 321 -42.85 -7.18 -12.56
CA PRO A 321 -41.78 -6.22 -12.31
C PRO A 321 -41.72 -5.12 -13.39
N PRO A 322 -41.35 -3.87 -13.02
CA PRO A 322 -41.26 -2.78 -13.99
C PRO A 322 -40.18 -3.08 -15.03
N ARG A 323 -40.49 -2.83 -16.30
CA ARG A 323 -39.52 -2.94 -17.41
C ARG A 323 -38.36 -1.97 -17.17
N LEU A 324 -37.16 -2.27 -17.70
CA LEU A 324 -35.99 -1.41 -17.48
C LEU A 324 -36.26 0.08 -17.77
N ARG A 325 -36.98 0.38 -18.87
CA ARG A 325 -37.32 1.77 -19.25
C ARG A 325 -38.18 2.50 -18.21
N GLN A 326 -39.04 1.79 -17.49
CA GLN A 326 -39.86 2.35 -16.41
C GLN A 326 -39.06 2.59 -15.12
N ARG A 327 -37.87 1.99 -14.99
CA ARG A 327 -36.97 2.17 -13.84
C ARG A 327 -36.06 3.38 -13.99
N PHE A 328 -36.01 4.01 -15.16
CA PHE A 328 -35.19 5.19 -15.35
C PHE A 328 -35.83 6.43 -14.69
N PRO A 329 -35.01 7.32 -14.08
CA PRO A 329 -33.56 7.24 -13.94
C PRO A 329 -33.14 6.20 -12.88
N MET A 330 -32.14 5.37 -13.21
CA MET A 330 -31.59 4.34 -12.32
C MET A 330 -30.21 4.77 -11.80
N SER A 331 -30.02 4.75 -10.48
CA SER A 331 -28.74 5.05 -9.83
C SER A 331 -27.92 3.78 -9.62
N LEU A 332 -26.70 3.75 -10.14
CA LEU A 332 -25.72 2.69 -9.94
C LEU A 332 -24.54 3.21 -9.13
N ILE A 333 -24.44 2.80 -7.87
CA ILE A 333 -23.43 3.31 -6.94
C ILE A 333 -22.11 2.56 -7.10
N PHE A 334 -20.98 3.28 -7.05
CA PHE A 334 -19.65 2.69 -7.03
C PHE A 334 -19.34 2.08 -5.66
N GLY A 335 -18.76 0.89 -5.67
CA GLY A 335 -18.03 0.35 -4.54
C GLY A 335 -16.66 1.03 -4.40
N GLY A 336 -16.07 0.89 -3.22
CA GLY A 336 -14.78 1.50 -2.89
C GLY A 336 -14.88 2.98 -2.52
N ASP A 337 -13.79 3.52 -2.00
CA ASP A 337 -13.67 4.91 -1.56
C ASP A 337 -12.54 5.66 -2.29
N GLY A 338 -11.96 5.05 -3.33
CA GLY A 338 -10.82 5.59 -4.07
C GLY A 338 -9.50 5.50 -3.29
N SER A 339 -9.46 4.70 -2.22
CA SER A 339 -8.22 4.37 -1.52
C SER A 339 -7.39 3.36 -2.31
N TYR A 340 -6.11 3.24 -1.95
CA TYR A 340 -5.21 2.28 -2.59
C TYR A 340 -5.69 0.82 -2.43
N MET A 341 -6.32 0.47 -1.30
CA MET A 341 -6.85 -0.87 -1.03
C MET A 341 -8.23 -1.12 -1.67
N ALA A 342 -9.06 -0.09 -1.79
CA ALA A 342 -10.42 -0.19 -2.30
C ALA A 342 -10.65 0.91 -3.36
N PRO A 343 -10.11 0.73 -4.58
CA PRO A 343 -10.36 1.65 -5.69
C PRO A 343 -11.85 1.72 -6.00
N PHE A 344 -12.29 2.81 -6.66
CA PHE A 344 -13.66 2.86 -7.14
C PHE A 344 -13.92 1.76 -8.17
N SER A 345 -15.03 1.06 -8.02
CA SER A 345 -15.46 0.04 -8.97
C SER A 345 -16.98 -0.04 -9.06
N LEU A 346 -17.49 -0.25 -10.27
CA LEU A 346 -18.86 -0.62 -10.53
C LEU A 346 -18.96 -2.16 -10.50
N HIS A 347 -19.72 -2.68 -9.54
CA HIS A 347 -19.98 -4.11 -9.43
C HIS A 347 -21.19 -4.50 -10.28
N SER A 348 -20.97 -5.32 -11.32
CA SER A 348 -22.05 -5.89 -12.13
C SER A 348 -22.39 -7.30 -11.65
N ASP A 349 -23.48 -7.42 -10.90
CA ASP A 349 -24.06 -8.72 -10.55
C ASP A 349 -24.81 -9.34 -11.73
N SER A 350 -25.14 -10.63 -11.62
CA SER A 350 -26.06 -11.30 -12.55
C SER A 350 -27.39 -10.56 -12.71
N VAL A 351 -27.94 -10.02 -11.61
CA VAL A 351 -29.18 -9.23 -11.62
C VAL A 351 -29.01 -7.97 -12.47
N LEU A 352 -27.95 -7.20 -12.25
CA LEU A 352 -27.73 -5.95 -13.00
C LEU A 352 -27.46 -6.24 -14.47
N THR A 353 -26.66 -7.26 -14.78
CA THR A 353 -26.41 -7.70 -16.15
C THR A 353 -27.71 -8.14 -16.85
N SER A 354 -28.56 -8.91 -16.18
CA SER A 354 -29.85 -9.35 -16.71
C SER A 354 -30.84 -8.19 -16.89
N LEU A 355 -30.80 -7.18 -16.02
CA LEU A 355 -31.61 -5.96 -16.20
C LEU A 355 -31.12 -5.14 -17.39
N MET A 356 -29.80 -4.94 -17.52
CA MET A 356 -29.22 -4.17 -18.62
C MET A 356 -29.33 -4.89 -19.97
N SER A 357 -29.40 -6.22 -19.99
CA SER A 357 -29.59 -7.02 -21.20
C SER A 357 -30.91 -6.70 -21.94
N GLN A 358 -31.89 -6.13 -21.23
CA GLN A 358 -33.16 -5.67 -21.82
C GLN A 358 -33.00 -4.46 -22.74
N ALA A 359 -31.92 -3.69 -22.60
CA ALA A 359 -31.65 -2.52 -23.44
C ALA A 359 -30.38 -2.64 -24.28
N VAL A 360 -29.37 -3.35 -23.80
CA VAL A 360 -28.03 -3.42 -24.42
C VAL A 360 -27.55 -4.86 -24.42
N GLN A 361 -26.85 -5.30 -25.47
CA GLN A 361 -26.33 -6.67 -25.51
C GLN A 361 -25.38 -6.95 -24.32
N PRO A 362 -25.42 -8.14 -23.68
CA PRO A 362 -24.65 -8.43 -22.48
C PRO A 362 -23.14 -8.17 -22.62
N TRP A 363 -22.55 -8.50 -23.76
CA TRP A 363 -21.11 -8.29 -24.00
C TRP A 363 -20.73 -6.80 -24.02
N ILE A 364 -21.58 -5.93 -24.59
CA ILE A 364 -21.37 -4.46 -24.59
C ILE A 364 -21.39 -3.94 -23.15
N TRP A 365 -22.35 -4.41 -22.34
CA TRP A 365 -22.42 -4.02 -20.93
C TRP A 365 -21.20 -4.50 -20.15
N HIS A 366 -20.80 -5.76 -20.29
CA HIS A 366 -19.61 -6.30 -19.62
C HIS A 366 -18.34 -5.55 -20.03
N ARG A 367 -18.17 -5.26 -21.32
CA ARG A 367 -17.05 -4.48 -21.86
C ARG A 367 -17.03 -3.07 -21.29
N LEU A 368 -18.18 -2.39 -21.25
CA LEU A 368 -18.33 -1.06 -20.67
C LEU A 368 -17.95 -1.04 -19.19
N VAL A 369 -18.45 -2.00 -18.41
CA VAL A 369 -18.12 -2.11 -16.97
C VAL A 369 -16.62 -2.35 -16.78
N ALA A 370 -16.00 -3.19 -17.61
CA ALA A 370 -14.55 -3.42 -17.56
C ALA A 370 -13.75 -2.15 -17.91
N GLY A 371 -14.14 -1.44 -18.97
CA GLY A 371 -13.64 -0.12 -19.37
C GLY A 371 -13.70 0.91 -18.26
N LEU A 372 -14.89 1.06 -17.69
CA LEU A 372 -15.14 2.00 -16.61
C LEU A 372 -14.31 1.65 -15.37
N ASN A 373 -14.28 0.38 -14.96
CA ASN A 373 -13.49 -0.06 -13.81
C ASN A 373 -11.98 0.16 -13.99
N ALA A 374 -11.48 0.04 -15.21
CA ALA A 374 -10.09 0.34 -15.53
C ALA A 374 -9.75 1.84 -15.38
N GLN A 375 -10.69 2.73 -15.69
CA GLN A 375 -10.54 4.18 -15.48
C GLN A 375 -10.77 4.57 -14.01
N LEU A 376 -11.80 4.04 -13.36
CA LEU A 376 -12.13 4.29 -11.95
C LEU A 376 -11.00 3.84 -11.02
N ARG A 377 -10.26 2.79 -11.39
CA ARG A 377 -9.06 2.34 -10.69
C ARG A 377 -7.98 3.43 -10.55
N LEU A 378 -7.88 4.36 -11.51
CA LEU A 378 -6.90 5.45 -11.50
C LEU A 378 -7.35 6.67 -10.67
N VAL A 379 -8.61 6.68 -10.22
CA VAL A 379 -9.19 7.75 -9.42
C VAL A 379 -8.65 7.67 -7.99
N ARG A 380 -8.19 8.80 -7.46
CA ARG A 380 -7.51 8.87 -6.16
C ARG A 380 -8.27 9.76 -5.18
N ARG A 381 -8.55 9.21 -4.00
CA ARG A 381 -9.00 9.99 -2.83
C ARG A 381 -7.98 11.08 -2.48
N GLY A 382 -8.42 12.31 -2.22
CA GLY A 382 -7.55 13.47 -1.96
C GLY A 382 -7.12 14.25 -3.21
N ASN A 383 -7.36 13.72 -4.42
CA ASN A 383 -7.24 14.48 -5.67
C ASN A 383 -8.35 14.12 -6.68
N LEU A 384 -9.59 13.99 -6.20
CA LEU A 384 -10.73 13.55 -7.01
C LEU A 384 -10.97 14.49 -8.21
N LYS A 385 -10.75 15.79 -8.02
CA LYS A 385 -10.95 16.82 -9.05
C LYS A 385 -10.09 16.60 -10.31
N ALA A 386 -8.83 16.21 -10.14
CA ALA A 386 -7.96 15.97 -11.29
C ALA A 386 -8.18 14.59 -11.89
N THR A 387 -8.47 13.58 -11.05
CA THR A 387 -8.51 12.19 -11.51
C THR A 387 -9.85 11.73 -12.06
N PHE A 388 -10.96 12.41 -11.76
CA PHE A 388 -12.26 12.10 -12.38
C PHE A 388 -12.45 12.73 -13.76
N LEU A 389 -11.70 13.77 -14.11
CA LEU A 389 -11.80 14.41 -15.43
C LEU A 389 -11.52 13.42 -16.58
N PRO A 390 -10.50 12.55 -16.53
CA PRO A 390 -10.33 11.48 -17.50
C PRO A 390 -11.51 10.50 -17.59
N VAL A 391 -12.20 10.23 -16.47
CA VAL A 391 -13.37 9.34 -16.43
C VAL A 391 -14.55 9.97 -17.15
N LEU A 392 -14.81 11.27 -16.91
CA LEU A 392 -15.85 12.02 -17.61
C LEU A 392 -15.60 12.03 -19.12
N ASN A 393 -14.39 12.38 -19.54
CA ASN A 393 -14.02 12.37 -20.96
C ASN A 393 -14.17 10.97 -21.57
N TRP A 394 -13.85 9.91 -20.83
CA TRP A 394 -14.02 8.54 -21.31
C TRP A 394 -15.50 8.16 -21.45
N LEU A 395 -16.36 8.56 -20.52
CA LEU A 395 -17.81 8.34 -20.62
C LEU A 395 -18.38 9.03 -21.87
N GLU A 396 -18.02 10.28 -22.11
CA GLU A 396 -18.49 11.05 -23.28
C GLU A 396 -18.00 10.49 -24.62
N THR A 397 -16.77 9.96 -24.67
CA THR A 397 -16.14 9.51 -25.93
C THR A 397 -16.36 8.04 -26.25
N HIS A 398 -16.44 7.16 -25.23
CA HIS A 398 -16.51 5.71 -25.42
C HIS A 398 -17.89 5.15 -25.04
N ALA A 399 -18.46 5.55 -23.91
CA ALA A 399 -19.68 4.97 -23.37
C ALA A 399 -20.95 5.55 -24.00
N ASP A 400 -21.12 6.87 -23.98
CA ASP A 400 -22.31 7.57 -24.47
C ASP A 400 -22.62 7.30 -25.95
N PRO A 401 -21.64 7.29 -26.89
CA PRO A 401 -21.91 6.97 -28.29
C PRO A 401 -22.39 5.54 -28.50
N ALA A 402 -21.85 4.57 -27.75
CA ALA A 402 -22.22 3.17 -27.87
C ALA A 402 -23.60 2.86 -27.25
N LEU A 403 -23.91 3.50 -26.11
CA LEU A 403 -25.20 3.36 -25.43
C LEU A 403 -26.31 4.17 -26.11
N GLY A 404 -25.97 5.30 -26.73
CA GLY A 404 -26.89 6.17 -27.45
C GLY A 404 -27.60 5.47 -28.61
N VAL A 405 -26.95 4.50 -29.27
CA VAL A 405 -27.58 3.64 -30.29
C VAL A 405 -28.81 2.91 -29.76
N ASN A 406 -28.81 2.57 -28.46
CA ASN A 406 -29.91 1.88 -27.79
C ASN A 406 -30.86 2.84 -27.03
N GLY A 407 -30.69 4.15 -27.20
CA GLY A 407 -31.48 5.19 -26.53
C GLY A 407 -31.17 5.34 -25.04
N VAL A 408 -30.00 4.90 -24.58
CA VAL A 408 -29.56 4.97 -23.17
C VAL A 408 -28.37 5.91 -23.03
N ARG A 409 -28.35 6.71 -21.98
CA ARG A 409 -27.23 7.60 -21.63
C ARG A 409 -26.84 7.46 -20.17
N VAL A 410 -25.57 7.72 -19.88
CA VAL A 410 -24.99 7.47 -18.56
C VAL A 410 -24.17 8.68 -18.13
N ASP A 411 -24.61 9.35 -17.06
CA ASP A 411 -23.89 10.46 -16.48
C ASP A 411 -23.27 10.07 -15.13
N LEU A 412 -22.10 10.62 -14.82
CA LEU A 412 -21.51 10.54 -13.49
C LEU A 412 -22.32 11.38 -12.51
N ALA A 413 -22.61 10.88 -11.32
CA ALA A 413 -23.35 11.59 -10.30
C ALA A 413 -22.78 11.35 -8.89
N TRP A 414 -23.09 12.28 -7.99
CA TRP A 414 -22.88 12.11 -6.56
C TRP A 414 -24.23 12.05 -5.85
N PHE A 415 -24.33 11.20 -4.84
CA PHE A 415 -25.51 10.96 -4.03
C PHE A 415 -25.17 11.32 -2.58
N GLN A 416 -26.00 12.17 -1.96
CA GLN A 416 -25.79 12.55 -0.56
C GLN A 416 -26.27 11.41 0.33
N ALA A 417 -25.34 10.63 0.86
CA ALA A 417 -25.66 9.40 1.58
C ALA A 417 -25.84 9.63 3.09
N THR A 418 -25.11 10.55 3.71
CA THR A 418 -25.22 10.82 5.16
C THR A 418 -25.19 12.30 5.51
N ALA A 419 -25.86 12.65 6.61
CA ALA A 419 -25.85 14.00 7.18
C ALA A 419 -24.45 14.47 7.64
N LEU A 420 -23.52 13.53 7.85
CA LEU A 420 -22.12 13.78 8.23
C LEU A 420 -21.23 14.22 7.05
N GLY A 421 -21.81 14.28 5.84
CA GLY A 421 -21.14 14.80 4.65
C GLY A 421 -20.40 13.75 3.82
N TYR A 422 -20.71 12.46 3.99
CA TYR A 422 -20.23 11.41 3.07
C TYR A 422 -21.06 11.43 1.78
N CYS A 423 -20.37 11.59 0.66
CA CYS A 423 -20.96 11.52 -0.68
C CYS A 423 -20.64 10.17 -1.30
N GLN A 424 -21.67 9.44 -1.73
CA GLN A 424 -21.51 8.27 -2.57
C GLN A 424 -21.39 8.72 -4.02
N LEU A 425 -20.49 8.10 -4.78
CA LEU A 425 -20.30 8.39 -6.20
C LEU A 425 -20.85 7.23 -7.01
N GLY A 426 -21.38 7.52 -8.19
CA GLY A 426 -21.96 6.49 -9.05
C GLY A 426 -22.33 7.03 -10.42
N LEU A 427 -23.09 6.23 -11.15
CA LEU A 427 -23.67 6.59 -12.43
C LEU A 427 -25.18 6.73 -12.31
N VAL A 428 -25.74 7.63 -13.10
CA VAL A 428 -27.18 7.70 -13.35
C VAL A 428 -27.41 7.30 -14.79
N VAL A 429 -28.20 6.26 -14.97
CA VAL A 429 -28.62 5.75 -16.28
C VAL A 429 -30.01 6.27 -16.57
N TYR A 430 -30.21 6.87 -17.74
CA TYR A 430 -31.51 7.37 -18.18
C TYR A 430 -31.68 7.23 -19.68
N THR A 431 -32.92 7.32 -20.17
CA THR A 431 -33.23 7.25 -21.60
C THR A 431 -33.09 8.60 -22.26
N VAL A 432 -32.47 8.63 -23.43
CA VAL A 432 -32.46 9.80 -24.32
C VAL A 432 -33.68 9.69 -25.22
N GLU A 433 -34.73 10.45 -24.92
CA GLU A 433 -35.87 10.58 -25.84
C GLU A 433 -35.47 11.48 -27.02
N GLY A 434 -35.15 10.85 -28.15
CA GLY A 434 -35.06 11.48 -29.47
C GLY A 434 -35.75 10.57 -30.50
N GLU A 435 -36.80 11.10 -31.13
CA GLU A 435 -37.76 10.48 -32.08
C GLU A 435 -38.84 9.56 -31.46
N PRO A 436 -40.14 9.90 -31.61
CA PRO A 436 -41.22 9.00 -31.22
C PRO A 436 -41.29 7.85 -32.22
N VAL A 437 -40.80 6.67 -31.84
CA VAL A 437 -41.13 5.45 -32.56
C VAL A 437 -42.63 5.21 -32.39
N THR A 438 -43.34 5.44 -33.49
CA THR A 438 -44.76 5.18 -33.76
C THR A 438 -45.43 4.26 -32.76
N ALA A 439 -46.36 4.84 -31.99
CA ALA A 439 -47.49 4.10 -31.49
C ALA A 439 -48.14 3.36 -32.66
N GLU A 440 -48.34 2.06 -32.50
CA GLU A 440 -49.20 1.25 -33.35
C GLU A 440 -50.56 1.95 -33.47
N LEU A 441 -50.88 2.45 -34.66
CA LEU A 441 -52.24 2.87 -34.99
C LEU A 441 -52.57 2.39 -36.40
N ASP A 442 -53.38 1.34 -36.39
CA ASP A 442 -54.60 1.13 -37.18
C ASP A 442 -54.75 1.91 -38.50
N GLY A 443 -55.06 1.16 -39.55
CA GLY A 443 -55.00 1.61 -40.93
C GLY A 443 -56.12 2.59 -41.33
N SER A 444 -55.74 3.65 -42.05
CA SER A 444 -56.43 4.16 -43.25
C SER A 444 -55.66 5.35 -43.85
N PRO A 445 -55.57 5.47 -45.20
CA PRO A 445 -54.74 6.49 -45.83
C PRO A 445 -55.54 7.77 -46.13
N ARG A 446 -54.88 8.95 -46.07
CA ARG A 446 -54.74 9.87 -47.24
C ARG A 446 -54.25 11.30 -46.94
N ILE A 447 -53.48 11.77 -47.94
CA ILE A 447 -53.24 13.12 -48.47
C ILE A 447 -52.10 13.95 -47.83
N LYS A 448 -51.03 14.05 -48.63
CA LYS A 448 -49.96 15.05 -48.58
C LYS A 448 -50.52 16.44 -48.94
N ILE A 449 -50.20 17.45 -48.12
CA ILE A 449 -50.08 18.84 -48.59
C ILE A 449 -48.76 19.38 -48.02
N GLU A 450 -47.88 19.76 -48.94
CA GLU A 450 -46.63 20.47 -48.69
C GLU A 450 -46.92 21.92 -48.30
N GLN A 451 -46.37 22.39 -47.19
CA GLN A 451 -46.01 23.80 -47.04
C GLN A 451 -44.87 23.94 -46.03
N HIS A 452 -43.70 24.30 -46.58
CA HIS A 452 -42.45 24.48 -45.87
C HIS A 452 -42.35 25.84 -45.17
N SER A 453 -41.59 25.83 -44.07
CA SER A 453 -40.65 26.86 -43.60
C SER A 453 -41.21 28.21 -43.12
N LEU A 454 -41.52 28.28 -41.82
CA LEU A 454 -41.27 29.45 -40.94
C LEU A 454 -41.53 29.18 -39.44
N VAL A 455 -41.90 27.94 -39.06
CA VAL A 455 -42.25 27.56 -37.67
C VAL A 455 -41.15 26.72 -36.98
N GLN A 456 -40.04 26.42 -37.66
CA GLN A 456 -39.00 25.51 -37.17
C GLN A 456 -38.22 26.06 -35.97
N ASP A 457 -37.97 27.37 -35.91
CA ASP A 457 -37.14 27.98 -34.84
C ASP A 457 -37.90 28.13 -33.50
N MET A 458 -39.22 28.40 -33.53
CA MET A 458 -40.02 28.46 -32.29
C MET A 458 -40.33 27.07 -31.71
N LEU A 459 -40.38 26.03 -32.54
CA LEU A 459 -40.56 24.64 -32.07
C LEU A 459 -39.27 24.08 -31.45
N ALA A 460 -38.11 24.43 -32.01
CA ALA A 460 -36.81 24.03 -31.48
C ALA A 460 -36.53 24.65 -30.10
N ASP A 461 -36.84 25.93 -29.88
CA ASP A 461 -36.71 26.59 -28.57
C ASP A 461 -37.74 26.08 -27.54
N ALA A 462 -38.95 25.73 -27.98
CA ALA A 462 -39.96 25.09 -27.13
C ALA A 462 -39.58 23.64 -26.76
N GLN A 463 -38.95 22.90 -27.68
CA GLN A 463 -38.41 21.55 -27.43
C GLN A 463 -37.16 21.60 -26.53
N LEU A 464 -36.28 22.59 -26.71
CA LEU A 464 -35.08 22.80 -25.90
C LEU A 464 -35.45 23.24 -24.47
N SER A 465 -36.45 24.11 -24.32
CA SER A 465 -36.97 24.50 -23.00
C SER A 465 -37.74 23.37 -22.31
N ARG A 466 -38.50 22.55 -23.05
CA ARG A 466 -39.19 21.37 -22.51
C ARG A 466 -38.23 20.22 -22.16
N SER A 467 -37.14 20.06 -22.92
CA SER A 467 -36.01 19.17 -22.59
C SER A 467 -35.28 19.66 -21.34
N ARG A 468 -34.97 20.96 -21.22
CA ARG A 468 -34.38 21.53 -19.99
C ARG A 468 -35.29 21.39 -18.77
N ILE A 469 -36.61 21.57 -18.92
CA ILE A 469 -37.57 21.39 -17.82
C ILE A 469 -37.69 19.91 -17.44
N LYS A 470 -37.73 18.98 -18.41
CA LYS A 470 -37.67 17.54 -18.15
C LYS A 470 -36.37 17.12 -17.49
N ASP A 471 -35.21 17.63 -17.92
CA ASP A 471 -33.91 17.39 -17.29
C ASP A 471 -33.89 17.88 -15.84
N VAL A 472 -34.52 19.02 -15.56
CA VAL A 472 -34.69 19.54 -14.19
C VAL A 472 -35.62 18.66 -13.35
N PHE A 473 -36.70 18.12 -13.93
CA PHE A 473 -37.59 17.15 -13.26
C PHE A 473 -36.94 15.78 -13.03
N MET A 474 -36.14 15.29 -13.98
CA MET A 474 -35.36 14.05 -13.85
C MET A 474 -34.25 14.22 -12.80
N ARG A 475 -33.62 15.41 -12.73
CA ARG A 475 -32.68 15.79 -11.67
C ARG A 475 -33.33 15.87 -10.29
N LYS A 476 -34.62 16.23 -10.18
CA LYS A 476 -35.34 16.24 -8.89
C LYS A 476 -35.60 14.85 -8.31
N ARG A 477 -35.64 13.80 -9.14
CA ARG A 477 -35.85 12.41 -8.69
C ARG A 477 -34.56 11.73 -8.19
N ILE A 478 -33.41 12.35 -8.46
CA ILE A 478 -32.10 11.90 -8.00
C ILE A 478 -31.85 12.56 -6.65
N THR A 479 -31.65 11.77 -5.59
CA THR A 479 -31.18 12.24 -4.29
C THR A 479 -29.69 12.60 -4.37
N GLY A 480 -29.34 13.61 -5.19
CA GLY A 480 -27.97 13.91 -5.57
C GLY A 480 -27.83 14.90 -6.73
N GLY A 481 -26.60 15.13 -7.18
CA GLY A 481 -26.29 16.01 -8.30
C GLY A 481 -25.45 15.32 -9.38
N ILE A 482 -25.69 15.67 -10.65
CA ILE A 482 -24.88 15.21 -11.77
C ILE A 482 -23.52 15.92 -11.74
N LEU A 483 -22.44 15.17 -11.93
CA LEU A 483 -21.07 15.65 -11.98
C LEU A 483 -20.68 15.98 -13.42
N ASP A 484 -20.86 17.24 -13.78
CA ASP A 484 -20.23 17.84 -14.95
C ASP A 484 -18.84 18.44 -14.59
N SER A 485 -18.00 18.66 -15.60
CA SER A 485 -16.69 19.31 -15.54
C SER A 485 -16.64 20.58 -14.69
N THR A 486 -17.72 21.35 -14.68
CA THR A 486 -17.90 22.58 -13.89
C THR A 486 -18.16 22.29 -12.40
N THR A 487 -19.14 21.44 -12.11
CA THR A 487 -19.49 20.96 -10.75
C THR A 487 -18.38 20.15 -10.09
N LEU A 488 -17.57 19.43 -10.86
CA LEU A 488 -16.44 18.64 -10.37
C LEU A 488 -15.41 19.52 -9.61
N ARG A 489 -15.24 20.77 -10.02
CA ARG A 489 -14.33 21.72 -9.35
C ARG A 489 -14.80 22.11 -7.95
N THR A 490 -16.11 22.03 -7.71
CA THR A 490 -16.74 22.38 -6.43
C THR A 490 -16.81 21.20 -5.44
N LEU A 491 -16.47 19.98 -5.88
CA LEU A 491 -16.48 18.79 -5.03
C LEU A 491 -15.53 18.96 -3.84
N ILE A 492 -16.03 18.74 -2.62
CA ILE A 492 -15.23 18.80 -1.39
C ILE A 492 -14.41 17.52 -1.30
N ASP A 493 -13.09 17.65 -1.26
CA ASP A 493 -12.16 16.53 -1.12
C ASP A 493 -11.39 16.69 0.19
N ARG A 494 -11.69 15.82 1.17
CA ARG A 494 -11.02 15.85 2.47
C ARG A 494 -9.66 15.15 2.36
N ARG A 495 -8.59 15.86 2.75
CA ARG A 495 -7.23 15.31 2.79
C ARG A 495 -6.99 14.67 4.16
N ASP A 496 -6.82 13.35 4.17
CA ASP A 496 -6.55 12.59 5.40
C ASP A 496 -5.05 12.62 5.76
N PHE A 497 -4.72 12.25 7.00
CA PHE A 497 -3.32 12.15 7.48
C PHE A 497 -2.43 11.19 6.65
N LEU A 498 -3.05 10.26 5.90
CA LEU A 498 -2.36 9.32 5.01
C LEU A 498 -2.12 9.88 3.60
N TYR A 499 -2.50 11.13 3.32
CA TYR A 499 -2.29 11.79 2.05
C TYR A 499 -0.84 11.74 1.52
N PRO A 500 0.24 11.95 2.32
CA PRO A 500 1.59 11.83 1.78
C PRO A 500 1.90 10.43 1.25
N PHE A 501 1.36 9.38 1.87
CA PHE A 501 1.51 8.02 1.38
C PHE A 501 0.72 7.78 0.08
N SER A 502 -0.40 8.46 -0.13
CA SER A 502 -1.18 8.39 -1.37
C SER A 502 -0.46 9.00 -2.59
N LEU A 503 0.57 9.84 -2.37
CA LEU A 503 1.44 10.32 -3.45
C LEU A 503 2.42 9.23 -3.92
N ILE A 504 2.83 8.36 -3.00
CA ILE A 504 3.77 7.27 -3.28
C ILE A 504 3.01 6.05 -3.81
N LEU A 505 1.95 5.62 -3.12
CA LEU A 505 1.12 4.48 -3.48
C LEU A 505 -0.09 4.91 -4.32
N HIS A 506 -0.18 4.41 -5.53
CA HIS A 506 -1.39 4.56 -6.33
C HIS A 506 -1.52 3.49 -7.39
N ASN A 507 -2.77 3.12 -7.66
CA ASN A 507 -3.05 2.23 -8.77
C ASN A 507 -2.68 2.90 -10.11
N SER A 508 -2.00 2.15 -10.96
CA SER A 508 -1.44 2.60 -12.23
C SER A 508 -1.83 1.69 -13.38
N LYS A 509 -1.71 2.19 -14.62
CA LYS A 509 -1.94 1.40 -15.83
C LYS A 509 -0.95 0.21 -15.94
N PRO A 510 -1.34 -0.88 -16.63
CA PRO A 510 -0.46 -2.01 -16.91
C PRO A 510 0.65 -1.61 -17.90
N VAL A 511 1.79 -2.31 -17.81
CA VAL A 511 3.02 -2.07 -18.61
C VAL A 511 3.34 -3.26 -19.55
N GLY A 512 2.56 -4.34 -19.48
CA GLY A 512 2.59 -5.44 -20.45
C GLY A 512 3.76 -6.44 -20.35
N HIS A 513 4.75 -6.19 -19.48
CA HIS A 513 5.95 -7.04 -19.31
C HIS A 513 5.90 -7.82 -17.98
N GLN A 514 4.99 -8.78 -17.84
CA GLN A 514 4.72 -9.45 -16.56
C GLN A 514 5.93 -10.22 -15.99
N ASP A 515 6.68 -10.93 -16.85
CA ASP A 515 7.80 -11.76 -16.39
C ASP A 515 9.04 -10.95 -16.02
N LEU A 516 9.37 -9.94 -16.84
CA LEU A 516 10.44 -9.00 -16.55
C LEU A 516 10.17 -8.23 -15.25
N VAL A 517 8.94 -7.75 -15.06
CA VAL A 517 8.54 -7.05 -13.83
C VAL A 517 8.65 -7.97 -12.61
N GLY A 518 8.25 -9.24 -12.74
CA GLY A 518 8.39 -10.23 -11.65
C GLY A 518 9.84 -10.54 -11.28
N LEU A 519 10.73 -10.62 -12.26
CA LEU A 519 12.17 -10.80 -12.03
C LEU A 519 12.78 -9.57 -11.33
N VAL A 520 12.43 -8.36 -11.80
CA VAL A 520 12.88 -7.11 -11.18
C VAL A 520 12.39 -7.01 -9.73
N ILE A 521 11.14 -7.38 -9.44
CA ILE A 521 10.61 -7.42 -8.08
C ILE A 521 11.39 -8.41 -7.21
N SER A 522 11.75 -9.58 -7.74
CA SER A 522 12.56 -10.58 -7.01
C SER A 522 13.94 -10.03 -6.64
N ILE A 523 14.62 -9.35 -7.57
CA ILE A 523 15.90 -8.69 -7.32
C ILE A 523 15.75 -7.63 -6.23
N LEU A 524 14.72 -6.78 -6.34
CA LEU A 524 14.50 -5.71 -5.38
C LEU A 524 14.14 -6.23 -3.98
N LEU A 525 13.36 -7.30 -3.88
CA LEU A 525 13.01 -7.93 -2.60
C LEU A 525 14.25 -8.45 -1.88
N LEU A 526 15.13 -9.13 -2.60
CA LEU A 526 16.39 -9.63 -2.06
C LEU A 526 17.35 -8.49 -1.72
N ALA A 527 17.42 -7.46 -2.55
CA ALA A 527 18.21 -6.27 -2.28
C ALA A 527 17.74 -5.55 -1.01
N ASP A 528 16.43 -5.38 -0.82
CA ASP A 528 15.85 -4.76 0.39
C ASP A 528 16.19 -5.58 1.63
N PHE A 529 15.99 -6.89 1.58
CA PHE A 529 16.38 -7.78 2.67
C PHE A 529 17.87 -7.68 3.02
N SER A 530 18.74 -7.66 2.00
CA SER A 530 20.18 -7.52 2.20
C SER A 530 20.57 -6.17 2.82
N LEU A 531 19.98 -5.07 2.34
CA LEU A 531 20.23 -3.74 2.88
C LEU A 531 19.70 -3.59 4.30
N VAL A 532 18.54 -4.16 4.62
CA VAL A 532 18.00 -4.19 5.99
C VAL A 532 18.98 -4.94 6.91
N LEU A 533 19.50 -6.09 6.50
CA LEU A 533 20.50 -6.82 7.30
C LEU A 533 21.79 -6.02 7.50
N LEU A 534 22.28 -5.34 6.46
CA LEU A 534 23.46 -4.47 6.56
C LEU A 534 23.21 -3.28 7.49
N THR A 535 22.02 -2.67 7.45
CA THR A 535 21.66 -1.62 8.41
C THR A 535 21.58 -2.13 9.84
N PHE A 536 21.07 -3.34 10.08
CA PHE A 536 21.06 -3.93 11.41
C PHE A 536 22.47 -4.21 11.93
N LEU A 537 23.35 -4.73 11.08
CA LEU A 537 24.76 -4.95 11.44
C LEU A 537 25.46 -3.64 11.78
N GLN A 538 25.15 -2.57 11.04
CA GLN A 538 25.64 -1.23 11.32
C GLN A 538 25.11 -0.69 12.65
N LEU A 539 23.80 -0.77 12.90
CA LEU A 539 23.19 -0.33 14.17
C LEU A 539 23.70 -1.13 15.37
N TYR A 540 23.92 -2.43 15.21
CA TYR A 540 24.52 -3.30 16.22
C TYR A 540 25.93 -2.82 16.63
N SER A 541 26.70 -2.34 15.65
CA SER A 541 28.02 -1.75 15.91
C SER A 541 27.94 -0.45 16.73
N TYR A 542 26.80 0.25 16.71
CA TYR A 542 26.54 1.43 17.54
C TYR A 542 25.99 1.02 18.92
N SER A 543 24.77 0.48 18.98
CA SER A 543 24.08 0.11 20.23
C SER A 543 23.08 -1.03 20.03
N MET A 544 23.00 -1.97 20.98
CA MET A 544 21.88 -2.91 21.05
C MET A 544 20.54 -2.17 21.22
N ALA A 545 20.54 -1.04 21.92
CA ALA A 545 19.35 -0.22 22.08
C ALA A 545 18.83 0.34 20.75
N ASP A 546 19.73 0.71 19.83
CA ASP A 546 19.35 1.27 18.53
C ASP A 546 18.69 0.20 17.63
N VAL A 547 19.18 -1.05 17.71
CA VAL A 547 18.56 -2.21 17.04
C VAL A 547 17.16 -2.46 17.57
N LEU A 548 16.98 -2.48 18.90
CA LEU A 548 15.67 -2.68 19.52
C LEU A 548 14.72 -1.53 19.18
N LEU A 549 15.20 -0.29 19.17
CA LEU A 549 14.39 0.88 18.82
C LEU A 549 13.85 0.77 17.38
N VAL A 550 14.70 0.45 16.40
CA VAL A 550 14.29 0.28 15.00
C VAL A 550 13.33 -0.92 14.83
N LEU A 551 13.46 -1.95 15.65
CA LEU A 551 12.57 -3.12 15.61
C LEU A 551 11.19 -2.88 16.25
N PHE A 552 11.12 -2.06 17.30
CA PHE A 552 9.92 -1.89 18.13
C PHE A 552 9.12 -0.60 17.88
N VAL A 553 9.66 0.44 17.24
CA VAL A 553 8.89 1.67 16.93
C VAL A 553 7.64 1.34 16.09
N LEU A 554 7.81 0.59 15.00
CA LEU A 554 6.73 -0.15 14.36
C LEU A 554 7.13 -1.63 14.35
N PRO A 555 6.52 -2.45 15.22
CA PRO A 555 6.94 -3.83 15.47
C PRO A 555 7.11 -4.63 14.18
N LEU A 556 8.34 -5.11 13.94
CA LEU A 556 8.70 -5.98 12.81
C LEU A 556 8.43 -5.38 11.41
N ALA A 557 8.05 -4.10 11.30
CA ALA A 557 7.65 -3.49 10.04
C ALA A 557 8.79 -3.39 9.02
N ILE A 558 10.05 -3.38 9.48
CA ILE A 558 11.23 -3.39 8.60
C ILE A 558 11.58 -4.80 8.09
N LEU A 559 11.15 -5.86 8.78
CA LEU A 559 11.39 -7.26 8.40
C LEU A 559 10.22 -7.91 7.65
N SER A 560 9.00 -7.46 7.90
CA SER A 560 7.78 -7.99 7.28
C SER A 560 7.60 -7.75 5.76
N PRO A 561 8.22 -6.75 5.10
CA PRO A 561 8.07 -6.57 3.65
C PRO A 561 8.61 -7.76 2.85
N PHE A 562 9.71 -8.37 3.30
CA PHE A 562 10.31 -9.52 2.64
C PHE A 562 9.40 -10.76 2.56
N PRO A 563 8.88 -11.31 3.68
CA PRO A 563 7.95 -12.45 3.63
C PRO A 563 6.62 -12.09 2.95
N ALA A 564 6.13 -10.86 3.11
CA ALA A 564 4.92 -10.40 2.41
C ALA A 564 5.13 -10.36 0.88
N GLY A 565 6.29 -9.89 0.43
CA GLY A 565 6.65 -9.84 -0.98
C GLY A 565 6.85 -11.21 -1.61
N ILE A 566 7.49 -12.14 -0.90
CA ILE A 566 7.59 -13.55 -1.32
C ILE A 566 6.20 -14.17 -1.45
N ASN A 567 5.34 -14.01 -0.43
CA ASN A 567 3.99 -14.54 -0.46
C ASN A 567 3.17 -13.95 -1.64
N ALA A 568 3.34 -12.66 -1.95
CA ALA A 568 2.72 -12.05 -3.12
C ALA A 568 3.25 -12.66 -4.43
N LEU A 569 4.57 -12.85 -4.55
CA LEU A 569 5.23 -13.39 -5.75
C LEU A 569 4.80 -14.83 -6.09
N PHE A 570 4.57 -15.66 -5.06
CA PHE A 570 4.16 -17.07 -5.19
C PHE A 570 2.64 -17.29 -5.16
N SER A 571 1.86 -16.24 -4.98
CA SER A 571 0.40 -16.39 -4.91
C SER A 571 -0.25 -16.51 -6.29
N HIS A 572 -1.20 -17.44 -6.40
CA HIS A 572 -1.94 -17.73 -7.64
C HIS A 572 -3.26 -16.96 -7.74
N GLY A 573 -3.65 -16.66 -8.98
CA GLY A 573 -4.94 -16.08 -9.36
C GLY A 573 -4.97 -14.55 -9.30
N PRO A 574 -5.48 -13.86 -10.34
CA PRO A 574 -5.34 -12.41 -10.54
C PRO A 574 -5.87 -11.56 -9.36
N ARG A 575 -6.98 -11.99 -8.72
CA ARG A 575 -7.58 -11.26 -7.59
C ARG A 575 -6.85 -11.49 -6.26
N ARG A 576 -6.37 -12.70 -6.01
CA ARG A 576 -5.71 -13.05 -4.74
C ARG A 576 -4.28 -12.52 -4.74
N SER A 577 -3.58 -12.58 -5.87
CA SER A 577 -2.24 -12.06 -6.03
C SER A 577 -2.19 -10.53 -5.99
N ALA A 578 -3.14 -9.85 -6.63
CA ALA A 578 -3.25 -8.39 -6.56
C ALA A 578 -3.48 -7.89 -5.12
N GLY A 579 -4.35 -8.56 -4.35
CA GLY A 579 -4.58 -8.25 -2.95
C GLY A 579 -3.33 -8.43 -2.07
N LEU A 580 -2.55 -9.49 -2.29
CA LEU A 580 -1.31 -9.75 -1.55
C LEU A 580 -0.19 -8.79 -1.94
N ALA A 581 -0.06 -8.44 -3.21
CA ALA A 581 0.89 -7.45 -3.70
C ALA A 581 0.60 -6.05 -3.12
N ARG A 582 -0.67 -5.68 -3.01
CA ARG A 582 -1.13 -4.48 -2.30
C ARG A 582 -0.72 -4.47 -0.82
N VAL A 583 -0.88 -5.60 -0.12
CA VAL A 583 -0.44 -5.75 1.27
C VAL A 583 1.08 -5.63 1.40
N TYR A 584 1.84 -6.21 0.46
CA TYR A 584 3.30 -6.02 0.39
C TYR A 584 3.67 -4.54 0.23
N ALA A 585 3.03 -3.82 -0.69
CA ALA A 585 3.27 -2.39 -0.89
C ALA A 585 2.99 -1.56 0.38
N LEU A 586 1.93 -1.89 1.12
CA LEU A 586 1.64 -1.25 2.40
C LEU A 586 2.72 -1.52 3.45
N TRP A 587 3.14 -2.77 3.62
CA TRP A 587 4.24 -3.11 4.53
C TRP A 587 5.52 -2.35 4.17
N ASN A 588 5.84 -2.30 2.87
CA ASN A 588 7.00 -1.58 2.37
C ASN A 588 6.95 -0.08 2.74
N ILE A 589 5.81 0.58 2.57
CA ILE A 589 5.66 1.99 2.95
C ILE A 589 5.69 2.19 4.47
N THR A 590 5.03 1.33 5.26
CA THR A 590 5.10 1.45 6.72
C THR A 590 6.52 1.30 7.25
N SER A 591 7.35 0.49 6.58
CA SER A 591 8.75 0.30 6.95
C SER A 591 9.61 1.55 6.77
N LEU A 592 9.17 2.56 5.99
CA LEU A 592 9.89 3.84 5.84
C LEU A 592 10.04 4.56 7.18
N VAL A 593 9.06 4.45 8.08
CA VAL A 593 9.16 5.06 9.42
C VAL A 593 10.35 4.47 10.18
N ASN A 594 10.56 3.15 10.12
CA ASN A 594 11.70 2.49 10.77
C ASN A 594 13.03 2.89 10.09
N VAL A 595 13.03 3.12 8.78
CA VAL A 595 14.21 3.66 8.06
C VAL A 595 14.54 5.08 8.52
N VAL A 596 13.54 5.94 8.73
CA VAL A 596 13.76 7.29 9.31
C VAL A 596 14.29 7.19 10.75
N VAL A 597 13.79 6.27 11.55
CA VAL A 597 14.34 6.02 12.90
C VAL A 597 15.81 5.60 12.82
N ALA A 598 16.16 4.68 11.91
CA ALA A 598 17.55 4.27 11.70
C ALA A 598 18.46 5.45 11.28
N LEU A 599 17.96 6.37 10.44
CA LEU A 599 18.66 7.62 10.09
C LEU A 599 18.89 8.50 11.32
N ILE A 600 17.89 8.66 12.18
CA ILE A 600 17.98 9.46 13.40
C ILE A 600 19.00 8.84 14.36
N CYS A 601 18.98 7.51 14.55
CA CYS A 601 19.97 6.80 15.37
C CYS A 601 21.39 7.03 14.86
N GLY A 602 21.60 6.88 13.54
CA GLY A 602 22.90 7.13 12.91
C GLY A 602 23.37 8.58 13.12
N PHE A 603 22.47 9.56 12.98
CA PHE A 603 22.78 10.97 13.19
C PHE A 603 23.15 11.29 14.64
N VAL A 604 22.40 10.76 15.61
CA VAL A 604 22.67 10.95 17.04
C VAL A 604 24.03 10.35 17.41
N HIS A 605 24.33 9.14 16.92
CA HIS A 605 25.63 8.50 17.15
C HIS A 605 26.78 9.31 16.53
N TYR A 606 26.62 9.79 15.29
CA TYR A 606 27.60 10.65 14.62
C TYR A 606 27.90 11.93 15.43
N LYS A 607 26.86 12.61 15.92
CA LYS A 607 27.00 13.81 16.76
C LYS A 607 27.61 13.52 18.13
N SER A 608 27.36 12.33 18.70
CA SER A 608 27.98 11.91 19.97
C SER A 608 29.46 11.58 19.79
N SER A 609 29.83 10.92 18.68
CA SER A 609 31.21 10.54 18.37
C SER A 609 32.10 11.76 18.16
N THR A 610 31.64 12.76 17.39
CA THR A 610 32.36 14.02 17.14
C THR A 610 32.61 14.84 18.42
N LYS A 611 31.72 14.76 19.42
CA LYS A 611 31.93 15.44 20.71
C LYS A 611 32.97 14.75 21.60
N ARG A 612 33.16 13.44 21.49
CA ARG A 612 34.13 12.69 22.32
C ARG A 612 35.57 12.81 21.81
N HIS A 613 35.77 13.16 20.54
CA HIS A 613 37.08 13.23 19.92
C HIS A 613 37.26 14.55 19.13
N PRO A 614 37.72 15.64 19.79
CA PRO A 614 37.95 16.93 19.12
C PRO A 614 39.13 16.94 18.13
N SER A 615 39.91 15.84 18.01
CA SER A 615 41.09 15.76 17.13
C SER A 615 40.78 15.39 15.68
N THR A 616 39.53 15.08 15.35
CA THR A 616 39.11 14.84 13.96
C THR A 616 38.60 16.15 13.37
N GLN A 617 39.33 16.71 12.39
CA GLN A 617 38.91 17.91 11.67
C GLN A 617 37.47 17.74 11.11
N PRO A 618 36.57 18.73 11.27
CA PRO A 618 35.16 18.56 10.91
C PRO A 618 34.87 18.53 9.40
N TRP A 619 35.86 18.79 8.55
CA TRP A 619 35.63 19.27 7.18
C TRP A 619 36.54 18.61 6.13
N ASN A 620 36.60 17.28 6.14
CA ASN A 620 36.96 16.53 4.94
C ASN A 620 35.83 15.55 4.64
N LEU A 621 35.14 15.78 3.52
CA LEU A 621 34.19 14.86 2.88
C LEU A 621 34.96 13.65 2.29
N GLY A 622 35.81 13.04 3.11
CA GLY A 622 36.64 11.90 2.78
C GLY A 622 36.05 10.63 3.39
N THR A 623 35.20 9.98 2.60
CA THR A 623 34.86 8.55 2.47
C THR A 623 34.75 7.58 3.66
N ASP A 624 35.27 7.82 4.87
CA ASP A 624 35.39 6.73 5.86
C ASP A 624 34.63 6.93 7.18
N GLU A 625 34.35 8.17 7.61
CA GLU A 625 33.49 8.43 8.81
C GLU A 625 32.10 9.00 8.45
N SER A 626 31.91 9.38 7.19
CA SER A 626 30.67 9.94 6.67
C SER A 626 29.66 8.90 6.20
N GLY A 627 29.93 7.60 6.30
CA GLY A 627 29.09 6.54 5.72
C GLY A 627 27.79 6.20 6.46
N TRP A 628 27.49 6.88 7.59
CA TRP A 628 26.35 6.49 8.45
C TRP A 628 24.98 6.60 7.77
N TRP A 629 24.84 7.52 6.81
CA TRP A 629 23.60 7.76 6.07
C TRP A 629 23.45 6.88 4.83
N LEU A 630 24.51 6.20 4.37
CA LEU A 630 24.53 5.52 3.07
C LEU A 630 23.46 4.41 2.97
N PHE A 631 23.45 3.50 3.94
CA PHE A 631 22.51 2.36 3.90
C PHE A 631 21.05 2.77 4.17
N PRO A 632 20.74 3.63 5.16
CA PRO A 632 19.37 4.07 5.36
C PRO A 632 18.83 4.94 4.22
N THR A 633 19.66 5.79 3.58
CA THR A 633 19.22 6.55 2.38
C THR A 633 19.03 5.63 1.18
N GLY A 634 19.92 4.64 0.99
CA GLY A 634 19.77 3.58 -0.01
C GLY A 634 18.46 2.80 0.19
N LEU A 635 18.13 2.42 1.42
CA LEU A 635 16.85 1.78 1.76
C LEU A 635 15.66 2.69 1.43
N MET A 636 15.72 3.98 1.77
CA MET A 636 14.63 4.91 1.47
C MET A 636 14.36 5.00 -0.03
N LEU A 637 15.41 5.11 -0.86
CA LEU A 637 15.29 5.13 -2.32
C LEU A 637 14.76 3.81 -2.86
N LEU A 638 15.32 2.69 -2.39
CA LEU A 638 14.90 1.35 -2.82
C LEU A 638 13.41 1.12 -2.54
N LYS A 639 12.95 1.48 -1.34
CA LYS A 639 11.55 1.32 -0.95
C LYS A 639 10.61 2.18 -1.78
N CYS A 640 11.00 3.41 -2.14
CA CYS A 640 10.21 4.25 -3.05
C CYS A 640 10.10 3.64 -4.45
N ILE A 641 11.21 3.11 -4.98
CA ILE A 641 11.25 2.43 -6.28
C ILE A 641 10.38 1.16 -6.25
N GLN A 642 10.52 0.36 -5.19
CA GLN A 642 9.72 -0.84 -4.98
C GLN A 642 8.22 -0.53 -4.95
N ALA A 643 7.79 0.51 -4.24
CA ALA A 643 6.37 0.88 -4.19
C ALA A 643 5.79 1.11 -5.60
N ARG A 644 6.52 1.82 -6.47
CA ARG A 644 6.08 2.08 -7.85
C ARG A 644 6.08 0.84 -8.74
N LEU A 645 7.09 -0.01 -8.62
CA LEU A 645 7.16 -1.24 -9.41
C LEU A 645 6.09 -2.26 -9.00
N VAL A 646 5.76 -2.31 -7.70
CA VAL A 646 4.65 -3.13 -7.21
C VAL A 646 3.32 -2.60 -7.73
N ASP A 647 3.11 -1.29 -7.78
CA ASP A 647 1.89 -0.71 -8.37
C ASP A 647 1.73 -1.08 -9.85
N TRP A 648 2.82 -1.07 -10.63
CA TRP A 648 2.81 -1.57 -12.01
C TRP A 648 2.49 -3.07 -12.09
N HIS A 649 3.07 -3.87 -11.18
CA HIS A 649 2.81 -5.29 -11.12
C HIS A 649 1.36 -5.62 -10.75
N VAL A 650 0.80 -4.93 -9.75
CA VAL A 650 -0.63 -5.01 -9.39
C VAL A 650 -1.49 -4.67 -10.62
N GLY A 651 -1.10 -3.65 -11.40
CA GLY A 651 -1.79 -3.30 -12.64
C GLY A 651 -1.81 -4.42 -13.69
N ASN A 652 -0.68 -5.10 -13.89
CA ASN A 652 -0.60 -6.23 -14.80
C ASN A 652 -1.42 -7.43 -14.30
N LEU A 653 -1.48 -7.67 -12.99
CA LEU A 653 -2.23 -8.79 -12.41
C LEU A 653 -3.74 -8.59 -12.48
N GLU A 654 -4.23 -7.38 -12.25
CA GLU A 654 -5.68 -7.10 -12.23
C GLU A 654 -6.28 -6.94 -13.62
N ILE A 655 -5.48 -6.47 -14.59
CA ILE A 655 -5.97 -6.13 -15.93
C ILE A 655 -5.19 -6.95 -16.95
N GLN A 656 -5.82 -8.01 -17.42
CA GLN A 656 -5.28 -8.90 -18.44
C GLN A 656 -5.48 -8.35 -19.86
N ASP A 657 -6.63 -7.71 -20.11
CA ASP A 657 -6.90 -7.10 -21.40
C ASP A 657 -6.47 -5.63 -21.45
N GLN A 658 -5.48 -5.36 -22.29
CA GLN A 658 -4.91 -4.02 -22.49
C GLN A 658 -5.76 -3.13 -23.40
N ALA A 659 -6.64 -3.70 -24.24
CA ALA A 659 -7.50 -2.93 -25.14
C ALA A 659 -8.48 -2.02 -24.37
N VAL A 660 -8.72 -2.33 -23.09
CA VAL A 660 -9.52 -1.53 -22.16
C VAL A 660 -8.95 -0.12 -21.94
N TYR A 661 -7.65 0.08 -22.15
CA TYR A 661 -6.98 1.40 -22.07
C TYR A 661 -6.75 2.07 -23.42
N SER A 662 -7.28 1.51 -24.52
CA SER A 662 -7.23 2.14 -25.83
C SER A 662 -7.83 3.54 -25.78
N LYS A 663 -7.20 4.49 -26.49
CA LYS A 663 -7.77 5.82 -26.71
C LYS A 663 -8.79 5.82 -27.85
N ASP A 664 -8.67 4.86 -28.75
CA ASP A 664 -9.54 4.73 -29.91
C ASP A 664 -10.74 3.85 -29.53
N PRO A 665 -11.99 4.39 -29.62
CA PRO A 665 -13.18 3.67 -29.21
C PRO A 665 -13.43 2.43 -30.08
N ASN A 666 -13.04 2.47 -31.35
CA ASN A 666 -13.20 1.34 -32.26
C ASN A 666 -12.37 0.13 -31.82
N ILE A 667 -11.12 0.35 -31.38
CA ILE A 667 -10.25 -0.72 -30.88
C ILE A 667 -10.78 -1.26 -29.55
N PHE A 668 -11.33 -0.39 -28.70
CA PHE A 668 -11.93 -0.79 -27.43
C PHE A 668 -13.12 -1.75 -27.58
N TRP A 669 -13.97 -1.52 -28.60
CA TRP A 669 -15.17 -2.33 -28.85
C TRP A 669 -14.95 -3.56 -29.75
N GLN A 670 -13.81 -3.66 -30.45
CA GLN A 670 -13.49 -4.78 -31.37
C GLN A 670 -12.92 -6.02 -30.68
N SER A 671 -12.32 -5.84 -29.50
CA SER A 671 -11.74 -6.90 -28.65
C SER A 671 -12.79 -7.56 -27.77
#